data_AF-A0AAW1JX97-F1
#
_entry.id   AF-A0AAW1JX97-F1
#
_cell.length_a   1.000
_cell.length_b   1.000
_cell.length_c   1.000
_cell.angle_alpha   90.00
_cell.angle_beta   90.00
_cell.angle_gamma   90.00
#
_symmetry.space_group_name_H-M   'P 1'
#
loop_
_entity.id
_entity.type
_entity.pdbx_description
1 polymer ?
#
loop_
_entity_poly.entity_id
_entity_poly.type
_entity_poly.pdbx_seq_one_letter_code
_entity_poly.pdbx_strand_id
1 'polypeptide(L)'
;MNTVPPLLLLLFLLFRNIRATNANPTKNNNSNGSTLQLSSKNAPNQNYRLIPDGNVECTTKTLSEARSPTGLNLDIPFMMDDLKMHVEKNLANFSNIAEKILLARSELAGIVLRSSENYLMLALRVQESVKFLRNKTEETKIYWDTLSSVDRDGWAPPFRDCYYFRATWFNAYVAKTKSVALGLFLPVRINQCDEVFADYIGGSNKCDKDTTICVPLYEYGDRRGGYRCVCQKGYYYPGANFSWRGFFGEDIENSRISSYGCEICPAKCDVCDSGGICEARRDLNLRTVILSIQLACMAIAVIIAVVVFKQRKCKTIASGMWTVLETILLGIFLLYATVVVRFFEPAIVQCLLEPWARELGFIICYGAIILKLYRHLIEFRTRKAHRWVVKDTDLLKYLFIMTLSVFAYMAAYTSISLNFMQEDYSLLHESRTTEGASYEACKPLWWDYVTEMGEITILFFGIHLSYASRNARTQFQERNFLCAAISERNFLCAAISVELAVSTLFYIARVIIFPELHPDLVLIAYFIRTHCTVTPTLLLVFVPKFWYQQKQVRSLAQEYSCRIPVDAFKEINAHGPLAVNNSDVEVGEVTLADMSPDDIRAELKRLYMQLEIFKNKTICRDNPHISKRRGGRKAQHRRFSLQKKGSREKNLYGKHRAQKQIEQEVTEAEPSRTPEDSVCSTEGTSGIYNDLPSSAHADHSKQ
;
A
#
# COMPACT_ATOMS: atom_id res chain seq x y z
N MET A 1 32.26 -28.08 -0.68
CA MET A 1 30.94 -27.62 -1.19
C MET A 1 29.90 -28.70 -0.88
N ASN A 2 28.67 -28.60 -1.38
CA ASN A 2 27.56 -29.56 -1.20
C ASN A 2 26.85 -29.55 0.18
N THR A 3 26.34 -28.38 0.58
CA THR A 3 25.07 -28.28 1.32
C THR A 3 24.29 -27.07 0.81
N VAL A 4 23.39 -27.29 -0.16
CA VAL A 4 22.33 -26.33 -0.50
C VAL A 4 21.39 -26.27 0.72
N PRO A 5 20.94 -25.09 1.18
CA PRO A 5 20.03 -25.01 2.32
C PRO A 5 18.72 -25.77 2.04
N PRO A 6 18.19 -26.55 3.00
CA PRO A 6 17.06 -27.46 2.76
C PRO A 6 15.78 -26.75 2.31
N LEU A 7 15.65 -25.44 2.58
CA LEU A 7 14.58 -24.58 2.09
C LEU A 7 14.43 -24.65 0.56
N LEU A 8 15.55 -24.67 -0.18
CA LEU A 8 15.54 -24.75 -1.65
C LEU A 8 15.04 -26.10 -2.14
N LEU A 9 15.40 -27.18 -1.44
CA LEU A 9 14.96 -28.53 -1.75
C LEU A 9 13.45 -28.69 -1.50
N LEU A 10 12.93 -28.06 -0.43
CA LEU A 10 11.50 -28.04 -0.13
C LEU A 10 10.68 -27.36 -1.24
N LEU A 11 11.13 -26.20 -1.71
CA LEU A 11 10.52 -25.48 -2.84
C LEU A 11 10.52 -26.34 -4.12
N PHE A 12 11.66 -26.96 -4.46
CA PHE A 12 11.74 -27.84 -5.64
C PHE A 12 10.82 -29.08 -5.54
N LEU A 13 10.56 -29.60 -4.35
CA LEU A 13 9.63 -30.72 -4.14
C LEU A 13 8.16 -30.28 -4.29
N LEU A 14 7.79 -29.09 -3.79
CA LEU A 14 6.45 -28.53 -3.95
C LEU A 14 6.11 -28.28 -5.43
N PHE A 15 7.02 -27.66 -6.19
CA PHE A 15 6.84 -27.44 -7.63
C PHE A 15 6.70 -28.74 -8.46
N ARG A 16 7.24 -29.87 -7.97
CA ARG A 16 7.19 -31.14 -8.69
C ARG A 16 5.83 -31.85 -8.60
N ASN A 17 5.08 -31.67 -7.52
CA ASN A 17 3.78 -32.35 -7.34
C ASN A 17 2.63 -31.67 -8.10
N ILE A 18 2.67 -30.34 -8.29
CA ILE A 18 1.59 -29.57 -8.92
C ILE A 18 1.37 -29.95 -10.40
N ARG A 19 2.39 -30.50 -11.08
CA ARG A 19 2.34 -30.83 -12.52
C ARG A 19 1.60 -32.14 -12.85
N ALA A 20 1.07 -32.85 -11.86
CA ALA A 20 0.47 -34.18 -12.05
C ALA A 20 -1.07 -34.19 -12.22
N THR A 21 -1.75 -33.08 -11.91
CA THR A 21 -3.22 -33.03 -11.84
C THR A 21 -3.81 -31.84 -12.61
N ASN A 22 -3.92 -31.98 -13.93
CA ASN A 22 -5.07 -31.56 -14.76
C ASN A 22 -4.72 -31.68 -16.26
N ALA A 23 -5.34 -32.66 -16.93
CA ALA A 23 -5.26 -32.82 -18.38
C ALA A 23 -6.51 -33.52 -18.91
N ASN A 24 -7.52 -32.74 -19.31
CA ASN A 24 -8.56 -33.12 -20.29
C ASN A 24 -9.53 -31.95 -20.56
N PRO A 25 -9.27 -31.09 -21.58
CA PRO A 25 -10.26 -30.16 -22.11
C PRO A 25 -10.99 -30.80 -23.30
N THR A 26 -12.29 -31.06 -23.17
CA THR A 26 -13.15 -31.42 -24.31
C THR A 26 -13.39 -30.18 -25.17
N LYS A 27 -13.01 -30.26 -26.45
CA LYS A 27 -13.26 -29.17 -27.41
C LYS A 27 -14.76 -29.01 -27.64
N ASN A 28 -15.21 -27.76 -27.73
CA ASN A 28 -16.32 -27.40 -28.59
C ASN A 28 -16.05 -26.04 -29.24
N ASN A 29 -16.06 -25.99 -30.56
CA ASN A 29 -15.91 -24.74 -31.30
C ASN A 29 -17.28 -24.09 -31.45
N ASN A 30 -17.35 -22.77 -31.26
CA ASN A 30 -18.02 -21.91 -32.24
C ASN A 30 -17.55 -20.46 -32.08
N SER A 31 -16.88 -19.96 -33.11
CA SER A 31 -16.43 -18.59 -33.23
C SER A 31 -17.53 -17.70 -33.80
N ASN A 32 -17.69 -16.49 -33.26
CA ASN A 32 -18.00 -15.30 -34.06
C ASN A 32 -17.55 -14.05 -33.29
N GLY A 33 -16.53 -13.36 -33.79
CA GLY A 33 -16.04 -12.12 -33.20
C GLY A 33 -16.71 -10.89 -33.80
N SER A 34 -16.77 -9.79 -33.04
CA SER A 34 -17.14 -8.47 -33.55
C SER A 34 -16.44 -7.40 -32.73
N THR A 35 -15.33 -6.88 -33.25
CA THR A 35 -14.52 -5.86 -32.59
C THR A 35 -15.16 -4.48 -32.73
N LEU A 36 -15.46 -3.81 -31.62
CA LEU A 36 -15.82 -2.39 -31.60
C LEU A 36 -14.98 -1.64 -30.56
N GLN A 37 -14.38 -0.53 -30.98
CA GLN A 37 -13.48 0.26 -30.15
C GLN A 37 -14.24 1.27 -29.30
N LEU A 38 -13.77 1.50 -28.07
CA LEU A 38 -14.09 2.72 -27.33
C LEU A 38 -13.46 3.92 -28.03
N SER A 39 -14.23 4.98 -28.20
CA SER A 39 -13.70 6.32 -28.47
C SER A 39 -14.30 7.31 -27.48
N SER A 40 -13.44 7.95 -26.69
CA SER A 40 -13.82 8.96 -25.70
C SER A 40 -13.83 10.34 -26.35
N LYS A 41 -14.91 11.12 -26.18
CA LYS A 41 -14.84 12.58 -25.97
C LYS A 41 -16.16 13.31 -25.69
N ASN A 42 -15.98 14.41 -24.97
CA ASN A 42 -16.74 15.68 -24.95
C ASN A 42 -17.95 15.86 -24.02
N ALA A 43 -18.02 17.11 -23.53
CA ALA A 43 -19.00 17.69 -22.62
C ALA A 43 -20.30 18.12 -23.35
N PRO A 44 -21.40 18.43 -22.64
CA PRO A 44 -22.70 18.70 -23.26
C PRO A 44 -22.79 20.09 -23.91
N ASN A 45 -22.53 20.15 -25.23
CA ASN A 45 -22.99 21.28 -26.04
C ASN A 45 -24.52 21.27 -26.18
N GLN A 46 -25.17 22.42 -25.97
CA GLN A 46 -26.61 22.61 -26.12
C GLN A 46 -27.05 22.71 -27.61
N ASN A 47 -26.72 21.70 -28.41
CA ASN A 47 -27.05 21.69 -29.84
C ASN A 47 -28.44 21.08 -30.08
N TYR A 48 -29.33 21.87 -30.67
CA TYR A 48 -30.66 21.43 -31.11
C TYR A 48 -30.54 20.44 -32.29
N ARG A 49 -30.40 19.15 -32.00
CA ARG A 49 -30.39 18.09 -33.02
C ARG A 49 -31.80 17.88 -33.59
N LEU A 50 -32.03 18.45 -34.75
CA LEU A 50 -33.10 18.01 -35.65
C LEU A 50 -32.77 16.58 -36.13
N ILE A 51 -33.65 15.62 -35.85
CA ILE A 51 -33.61 14.23 -36.33
C ILE A 51 -34.92 13.95 -37.10
N PRO A 52 -34.92 13.19 -38.20
CA PRO A 52 -35.89 13.41 -39.28
C PRO A 52 -36.99 12.33 -39.41
N ASP A 53 -37.81 12.52 -40.44
CA ASP A 53 -38.61 11.54 -41.17
C ASP A 53 -39.77 10.83 -40.46
N GLY A 54 -40.92 11.51 -40.53
CA GLY A 54 -42.24 10.89 -40.57
C GLY A 54 -43.24 11.86 -41.23
N ASN A 55 -44.03 11.39 -42.20
CA ASN A 55 -45.11 12.17 -42.81
C ASN A 55 -46.27 12.33 -41.82
N VAL A 56 -46.12 13.25 -40.87
CA VAL A 56 -47.14 13.66 -39.92
C VAL A 56 -47.73 14.98 -40.41
N GLU A 57 -49.04 15.02 -40.69
CA GLU A 57 -49.73 16.28 -40.98
C GLU A 57 -49.64 17.21 -39.77
N CYS A 58 -48.73 18.19 -39.86
CA CYS A 58 -48.56 19.18 -38.82
C CYS A 58 -49.69 20.22 -38.95
N THR A 59 -50.76 19.97 -38.22
CA THR A 59 -51.82 20.97 -38.00
C THR A 59 -51.34 22.03 -37.02
N THR A 60 -51.46 23.30 -37.42
CA THR A 60 -51.32 24.45 -36.54
C THR A 60 -52.47 24.47 -35.54
N LYS A 61 -52.17 24.69 -34.26
CA LYS A 61 -53.16 24.70 -33.17
C LYS A 61 -52.98 25.94 -32.32
N THR A 62 -54.07 26.47 -31.80
CA THR A 62 -54.13 27.52 -30.77
C THR A 62 -54.91 26.99 -29.59
N LEU A 63 -54.41 27.20 -28.37
CA LEU A 63 -55.14 26.84 -27.14
C LEU A 63 -56.16 27.92 -26.76
N SER A 64 -57.04 27.62 -25.80
CA SER A 64 -58.17 28.48 -25.41
C SER A 64 -57.83 29.51 -24.33
N GLU A 65 -56.80 29.27 -23.50
CA GLU A 65 -56.39 30.16 -22.42
C GLU A 65 -55.00 30.76 -22.65
N ALA A 66 -54.86 32.04 -22.31
CA ALA A 66 -53.57 32.69 -22.15
C ALA A 66 -52.98 32.41 -20.75
N ARG A 67 -51.77 31.86 -20.70
CA ARG A 67 -51.03 31.61 -19.45
C ARG A 67 -49.56 32.04 -19.63
N SER A 68 -48.92 32.50 -18.56
CA SER A 68 -47.49 32.84 -18.55
C SER A 68 -46.60 31.59 -18.48
N PRO A 69 -45.41 31.56 -19.13
CA PRO A 69 -44.46 30.45 -19.00
C PRO A 69 -43.93 30.33 -17.56
N THR A 70 -43.92 29.11 -17.02
CA THR A 70 -43.21 28.78 -15.77
C THR A 70 -41.69 28.72 -16.02
N GLY A 71 -40.90 29.16 -15.03
CA GLY A 71 -39.43 29.02 -15.05
C GLY A 71 -38.64 29.95 -16.00
N LEU A 72 -39.27 30.95 -16.62
CA LEU A 72 -38.58 31.90 -17.50
C LEU A 72 -37.74 32.91 -16.69
N ASN A 73 -36.47 33.09 -17.05
CA ASN A 73 -35.51 33.96 -16.33
C ASN A 73 -35.35 35.35 -16.96
N LEU A 74 -36.37 35.83 -17.69
CA LEU A 74 -36.41 37.17 -18.29
C LEU A 74 -37.73 37.88 -17.96
N ASP A 75 -37.62 39.14 -17.56
CA ASP A 75 -38.74 40.06 -17.43
C ASP A 75 -39.21 40.52 -18.83
N ILE A 76 -40.16 39.75 -19.39
CA ILE A 76 -40.74 40.03 -20.71
C ILE A 76 -41.57 41.32 -20.72
N PRO A 77 -42.40 41.65 -19.70
CA PRO A 77 -43.04 42.97 -19.60
C PRO A 77 -42.03 44.13 -19.69
N PHE A 78 -40.96 44.12 -18.90
CA PHE A 78 -39.95 45.18 -18.91
C PHE A 78 -39.24 45.31 -20.28
N MET A 79 -38.81 44.20 -20.88
CA MET A 79 -38.22 44.23 -22.22
C MET A 79 -39.20 44.68 -23.30
N MET A 80 -40.49 44.35 -23.16
CA MET A 80 -41.52 44.77 -24.10
C MET A 80 -41.80 46.27 -24.01
N ASP A 81 -41.83 46.86 -22.81
CA ASP A 81 -42.00 48.32 -22.64
C ASP A 81 -40.79 49.11 -23.19
N ASP A 82 -39.56 48.62 -23.04
CA ASP A 82 -38.38 49.23 -23.67
C ASP A 82 -38.43 49.13 -25.21
N LEU A 83 -38.79 47.96 -25.76
CA LEU A 83 -38.97 47.75 -27.20
C LEU A 83 -40.04 48.70 -27.77
N LYS A 84 -41.20 48.77 -27.12
CA LYS A 84 -42.34 49.64 -27.41
C LYS A 84 -41.92 51.10 -27.46
N MET A 85 -41.20 51.59 -26.46
CA MET A 85 -40.70 52.97 -26.42
C MET A 85 -39.67 53.29 -27.51
N HIS A 86 -38.84 52.32 -27.92
CA HIS A 86 -37.87 52.50 -28.99
C HIS A 86 -38.50 52.47 -30.38
N VAL A 87 -39.47 51.58 -30.63
CA VAL A 87 -40.13 51.41 -31.93
C VAL A 87 -41.07 52.57 -32.25
N GLU A 88 -41.81 53.11 -31.26
CA GLU A 88 -42.65 54.29 -31.48
C GLU A 88 -41.86 55.54 -31.90
N LYS A 89 -40.59 55.65 -31.48
CA LYS A 89 -39.72 56.80 -31.83
C LYS A 89 -39.15 56.71 -33.24
N ASN A 90 -39.00 55.51 -33.83
CA ASN A 90 -38.38 55.31 -35.14
C ASN A 90 -38.74 53.95 -35.77
N LEU A 91 -39.95 53.84 -36.35
CA LEU A 91 -40.43 52.64 -37.05
C LEU A 91 -39.44 52.10 -38.10
N ALA A 92 -38.75 52.98 -38.83
CA ALA A 92 -37.79 52.62 -39.87
C ALA A 92 -36.57 51.81 -39.36
N ASN A 93 -36.24 51.87 -38.06
CA ASN A 93 -35.12 51.13 -37.47
C ASN A 93 -35.51 49.73 -36.93
N PHE A 94 -36.78 49.32 -37.06
CA PHE A 94 -37.26 48.06 -36.47
C PHE A 94 -36.48 46.82 -36.93
N SER A 95 -36.00 46.75 -38.17
CA SER A 95 -35.15 45.64 -38.64
C SER A 95 -33.92 45.47 -37.77
N ASN A 96 -33.20 46.56 -37.55
CA ASN A 96 -31.91 46.59 -36.87
C ASN A 96 -32.08 46.32 -35.36
N ILE A 97 -33.19 46.80 -34.79
CA ILE A 97 -33.59 46.54 -33.40
C ILE A 97 -33.94 45.05 -33.22
N ALA A 98 -34.81 44.51 -34.07
CA ALA A 98 -35.28 43.13 -33.98
C ALA A 98 -34.15 42.12 -34.24
N GLU A 99 -33.26 42.37 -35.21
CA GLU A 99 -32.08 41.55 -35.47
C GLU A 99 -31.15 41.52 -34.25
N LYS A 100 -30.79 42.70 -33.71
CA LYS A 100 -29.92 42.81 -32.53
C LYS A 100 -30.50 42.07 -31.32
N ILE A 101 -31.82 42.14 -31.11
CA ILE A 101 -32.49 41.48 -29.98
C ILE A 101 -32.58 39.96 -30.18
N LEU A 102 -32.98 39.50 -31.37
CA LEU A 102 -33.11 38.07 -31.67
C LEU A 102 -31.76 37.34 -31.70
N LEU A 103 -30.68 38.02 -32.09
CA LEU A 103 -29.32 37.46 -32.03
C LEU A 103 -28.74 37.52 -30.60
N ALA A 104 -29.04 38.56 -29.81
CA ALA A 104 -28.55 38.68 -28.43
C ALA A 104 -29.32 37.84 -27.40
N ARG A 105 -30.49 37.29 -27.74
CA ARG A 105 -31.35 36.48 -26.85
C ARG A 105 -31.74 35.16 -27.51
N SER A 106 -31.00 34.09 -27.19
CA SER A 106 -31.28 32.71 -27.61
C SER A 106 -32.70 32.24 -27.24
N GLU A 107 -33.30 32.80 -26.18
CA GLU A 107 -34.65 32.48 -25.69
C GLU A 107 -35.80 33.13 -26.48
N LEU A 108 -35.54 34.10 -27.36
CA LEU A 108 -36.56 34.68 -28.25
C LEU A 108 -36.52 34.00 -29.63
N ALA A 109 -37.68 33.63 -30.18
CA ALA A 109 -37.78 33.03 -31.52
C ALA A 109 -38.27 34.02 -32.59
N GLY A 110 -39.04 35.04 -32.21
CA GLY A 110 -39.49 36.06 -33.15
C GLY A 110 -40.09 37.30 -32.51
N ILE A 111 -40.22 38.37 -33.31
CA ILE A 111 -40.86 39.63 -32.98
C ILE A 111 -41.81 40.01 -34.12
N VAL A 112 -43.05 40.38 -33.82
CA VAL A 112 -44.02 40.91 -34.79
C VAL A 112 -44.34 42.38 -34.49
N LEU A 113 -44.48 43.17 -35.54
CA LEU A 113 -44.85 44.58 -35.52
C LEU A 113 -46.00 44.85 -36.50
N ARG A 114 -47.01 45.57 -36.03
CA ARG A 114 -48.07 46.20 -36.83
C ARG A 114 -48.21 47.67 -36.45
N SER A 115 -48.00 48.58 -37.39
CA SER A 115 -48.32 50.01 -37.23
C SER A 115 -49.74 50.32 -37.70
N SER A 116 -50.27 51.43 -37.21
CA SER A 116 -51.47 52.11 -37.73
C SER A 116 -51.36 52.52 -39.20
N GLU A 117 -50.15 52.85 -39.67
CA GLU A 117 -49.84 53.22 -41.07
C GLU A 117 -49.78 52.01 -42.04
N ASN A 118 -50.46 50.89 -41.69
CA ASN A 118 -50.38 49.60 -42.38
C ASN A 118 -48.98 48.97 -42.52
N TYR A 119 -47.94 49.52 -41.87
CA TYR A 119 -46.62 48.89 -41.81
C TYR A 119 -46.70 47.57 -41.04
N LEU A 120 -46.38 46.46 -41.71
CA LEU A 120 -46.38 45.10 -41.16
C LEU A 120 -44.99 44.50 -41.30
N MET A 121 -44.43 44.01 -40.20
CA MET A 121 -43.13 43.34 -40.21
C MET A 121 -43.04 42.25 -39.14
N LEU A 122 -42.79 41.02 -39.56
CA LEU A 122 -42.51 39.85 -38.72
C LEU A 122 -41.04 39.47 -38.89
N ALA A 123 -40.31 39.33 -37.78
CA ALA A 123 -38.93 38.88 -37.72
C ALA A 123 -38.87 37.53 -37.00
N LEU A 124 -38.39 36.47 -37.65
CA LEU A 124 -38.24 35.12 -37.09
C LEU A 124 -36.78 34.68 -37.14
N ARG A 125 -36.22 34.17 -36.03
CA ARG A 125 -34.86 33.62 -36.02
C ARG A 125 -34.86 32.14 -36.37
N VAL A 126 -34.60 31.81 -37.64
CA VAL A 126 -34.60 30.44 -38.17
C VAL A 126 -33.18 30.05 -38.56
N GLN A 127 -32.67 28.95 -37.98
CA GLN A 127 -31.33 28.41 -38.26
C GLN A 127 -30.23 29.50 -38.15
N GLU A 128 -30.14 30.13 -36.99
CA GLU A 128 -29.19 31.21 -36.63
C GLU A 128 -29.31 32.51 -37.44
N SER A 129 -30.04 32.52 -38.56
CA SER A 129 -30.40 33.71 -39.35
C SER A 129 -31.69 34.37 -38.88
N VAL A 130 -31.83 35.69 -39.05
CA VAL A 130 -33.09 36.41 -38.87
C VAL A 130 -33.78 36.61 -40.22
N LYS A 131 -34.98 36.06 -40.37
CA LYS A 131 -35.81 36.18 -41.58
C LYS A 131 -36.88 37.24 -41.36
N PHE A 132 -36.98 38.18 -42.30
CA PHE A 132 -37.93 39.29 -42.28
C PHE A 132 -39.07 39.07 -43.29
N LEU A 133 -40.31 39.10 -42.79
CA LEU A 133 -41.53 38.79 -43.53
C LEU A 133 -42.49 40.00 -43.42
N ARG A 134 -42.75 40.67 -44.55
CA ARG A 134 -43.59 41.89 -44.60
C ARG A 134 -45.04 41.63 -45.01
N ASN A 135 -45.30 40.48 -45.64
CA ASN A 135 -46.62 40.12 -46.15
C ASN A 135 -47.32 39.16 -45.19
N LYS A 136 -48.66 39.24 -45.11
CA LYS A 136 -49.48 38.18 -44.52
C LYS A 136 -49.62 37.04 -45.51
N THR A 137 -49.07 35.89 -45.17
CA THR A 137 -49.20 34.60 -45.88
C THR A 137 -49.97 33.63 -45.00
N GLU A 138 -50.48 32.51 -45.55
CA GLU A 138 -51.12 31.47 -44.72
C GLU A 138 -50.14 30.90 -43.68
N GLU A 139 -48.87 30.71 -44.06
CA GLU A 139 -47.79 30.26 -43.18
C GLU A 139 -47.55 31.19 -41.98
N THR A 140 -47.71 32.51 -42.18
CA THR A 140 -47.47 33.53 -41.14
C THR A 140 -48.73 33.94 -40.41
N LYS A 141 -49.92 33.51 -40.88
CA LYS A 141 -51.24 33.92 -40.38
C LYS A 141 -51.36 33.79 -38.86
N ILE A 142 -50.91 32.66 -38.30
CA ILE A 142 -51.03 32.38 -36.86
C ILE A 142 -50.32 33.42 -35.98
N TYR A 143 -49.16 33.93 -36.41
CA TYR A 143 -48.43 35.00 -35.69
C TYR A 143 -49.20 36.33 -35.72
N TRP A 144 -49.94 36.61 -36.80
CA TRP A 144 -50.78 37.81 -36.93
C TRP A 144 -52.11 37.71 -36.20
N ASP A 145 -52.69 36.51 -36.13
CA ASP A 145 -53.94 36.24 -35.44
C ASP A 145 -53.70 36.28 -33.91
N THR A 146 -52.58 35.71 -33.42
CA THR A 146 -52.14 35.81 -32.02
C THR A 146 -51.82 37.25 -31.59
N LEU A 147 -51.28 38.10 -32.47
CA LEU A 147 -51.14 39.54 -32.21
C LEU A 147 -52.50 40.26 -32.13
N SER A 148 -53.51 39.72 -32.81
CA SER A 148 -54.84 40.32 -32.88
C SER A 148 -55.73 39.90 -31.69
N SER A 149 -55.54 38.71 -31.11
CA SER A 149 -56.41 38.13 -30.08
C SER A 149 -56.32 38.72 -28.67
N VAL A 150 -55.30 39.52 -28.35
CA VAL A 150 -55.13 40.15 -27.03
C VAL A 150 -55.33 41.66 -27.11
N ASP A 151 -56.40 42.22 -26.54
CA ASP A 151 -56.75 43.64 -26.70
C ASP A 151 -55.88 44.63 -25.88
N ARG A 152 -55.17 44.13 -24.87
CA ARG A 152 -54.30 44.91 -23.96
C ARG A 152 -52.98 44.18 -23.74
N ASP A 153 -52.04 44.84 -23.08
CA ASP A 153 -50.72 44.27 -22.79
C ASP A 153 -50.85 43.02 -21.90
N GLY A 154 -50.29 41.90 -22.36
CA GLY A 154 -50.48 40.60 -21.71
C GLY A 154 -50.02 39.40 -22.52
N TRP A 155 -50.12 38.22 -21.92
CA TRP A 155 -49.90 36.95 -22.61
C TRP A 155 -51.06 36.63 -23.56
N ALA A 156 -50.75 36.02 -24.70
CA ALA A 156 -51.73 35.43 -25.61
C ALA A 156 -51.86 33.91 -25.37
N PRO A 157 -52.92 33.25 -25.89
CA PRO A 157 -52.99 31.80 -25.86
C PRO A 157 -51.83 31.15 -26.61
N PRO A 158 -51.21 30.08 -26.08
CA PRO A 158 -50.10 29.41 -26.76
C PRO A 158 -50.54 28.80 -28.10
N PHE A 159 -49.61 28.78 -29.06
CA PHE A 159 -49.87 28.25 -30.39
C PHE A 159 -48.72 27.39 -30.92
N ARG A 160 -49.02 26.52 -31.88
CA ARG A 160 -48.10 25.57 -32.51
C ARG A 160 -47.83 25.98 -33.95
N ASP A 161 -46.57 26.30 -34.27
CA ASP A 161 -46.15 26.53 -35.66
C ASP A 161 -45.69 25.23 -36.32
N CYS A 162 -46.10 25.06 -37.57
CA CYS A 162 -45.77 23.94 -38.42
C CYS A 162 -44.89 24.31 -39.62
N TYR A 163 -44.83 25.60 -39.99
CA TYR A 163 -44.18 26.06 -41.22
C TYR A 163 -42.71 26.40 -41.00
N TYR A 164 -42.40 27.33 -40.10
CA TYR A 164 -41.04 27.84 -39.92
C TYR A 164 -40.24 27.03 -38.89
N PHE A 165 -40.91 26.55 -37.82
CA PHE A 165 -40.27 25.85 -36.72
C PHE A 165 -40.79 24.41 -36.47
N ARG A 166 -41.42 23.78 -37.48
CA ARG A 166 -41.74 22.34 -37.56
C ARG A 166 -42.27 21.71 -36.24
N ALA A 167 -43.54 21.98 -35.93
CA ALA A 167 -44.31 21.41 -34.81
C ALA A 167 -43.93 21.90 -33.39
N THR A 168 -43.20 23.00 -33.26
CA THR A 168 -42.90 23.61 -31.96
C THR A 168 -44.01 24.53 -31.47
N TRP A 169 -44.12 24.65 -30.15
CA TRP A 169 -45.07 25.51 -29.47
C TRP A 169 -44.44 26.84 -29.06
N PHE A 170 -45.25 27.89 -29.05
CA PHE A 170 -44.86 29.26 -28.73
C PHE A 170 -45.83 29.89 -27.75
N ASN A 171 -45.28 30.48 -26.68
CA ASN A 171 -45.97 31.50 -25.90
C ASN A 171 -45.72 32.86 -26.55
N ALA A 172 -46.74 33.70 -26.60
CA ALA A 172 -46.60 35.07 -27.08
C ALA A 172 -46.94 36.07 -25.98
N TYR A 173 -46.11 37.09 -25.81
CA TYR A 173 -46.47 38.30 -25.06
C TYR A 173 -46.76 39.43 -26.05
N VAL A 174 -47.92 40.06 -25.91
CA VAL A 174 -48.41 41.13 -26.78
C VAL A 174 -48.45 42.44 -25.99
N ALA A 175 -48.06 43.54 -26.63
CA ALA A 175 -48.27 44.89 -26.13
C ALA A 175 -48.82 45.80 -27.24
N LYS A 176 -49.71 46.72 -26.88
CA LYS A 176 -50.43 47.60 -27.81
C LYS A 176 -50.40 49.05 -27.34
N THR A 177 -50.19 49.95 -28.28
CA THR A 177 -50.30 51.40 -28.10
C THR A 177 -51.37 51.96 -29.04
N LYS A 178 -51.55 53.28 -29.08
CA LYS A 178 -52.46 53.94 -30.02
C LYS A 178 -52.01 53.83 -31.48
N SER A 179 -50.71 53.62 -31.69
CA SER A 179 -50.03 53.71 -32.98
C SER A 179 -49.42 52.39 -33.44
N VAL A 180 -49.05 51.51 -32.50
CA VAL A 180 -48.21 50.32 -32.72
C VAL A 180 -48.74 49.13 -31.89
N ALA A 181 -48.77 47.94 -32.49
CA ALA A 181 -48.91 46.66 -31.81
C ALA A 181 -47.64 45.81 -32.01
N LEU A 182 -47.12 45.28 -30.91
CA LEU A 182 -45.90 44.45 -30.85
C LEU A 182 -46.21 43.09 -30.21
N GLY A 183 -45.53 42.05 -30.67
CA GLY A 183 -45.59 40.71 -30.07
C GLY A 183 -44.21 40.05 -30.02
N LEU A 184 -43.87 39.42 -28.90
CA LEU A 184 -42.67 38.62 -28.70
C LEU A 184 -43.04 37.14 -28.61
N PHE A 185 -42.37 36.29 -29.40
CA PHE A 185 -42.61 34.85 -29.42
C PHE A 185 -41.46 34.08 -28.76
N LEU A 186 -41.80 33.24 -27.79
CA LEU A 186 -40.87 32.42 -27.01
C LEU A 186 -41.14 30.93 -27.28
N PRO A 187 -40.13 30.14 -27.69
CA PRO A 187 -40.29 28.72 -27.96
C PRO A 187 -40.45 27.94 -26.64
N VAL A 188 -41.50 27.14 -26.56
CA VAL A 188 -41.85 26.36 -25.37
C VAL A 188 -41.47 24.90 -25.58
N ARG A 189 -40.79 24.30 -24.60
CA ARG A 189 -40.60 22.85 -24.51
C ARG A 189 -41.68 22.27 -23.62
N ILE A 190 -42.50 21.37 -24.15
CA ILE A 190 -43.56 20.70 -23.37
C ILE A 190 -42.94 19.81 -22.29
N ASN A 191 -43.57 19.76 -21.13
CA ASN A 191 -43.13 18.98 -19.97
C ASN A 191 -44.35 18.28 -19.31
N GLN A 192 -44.63 17.01 -19.62
CA GLN A 192 -45.76 16.28 -19.01
C GLN A 192 -45.57 15.97 -17.50
N CYS A 193 -44.40 16.28 -16.93
CA CYS A 193 -44.15 16.22 -15.48
C CYS A 193 -44.60 17.48 -14.73
N ASP A 194 -44.79 18.62 -15.42
CA ASP A 194 -45.36 19.84 -14.84
C ASP A 194 -46.89 19.81 -14.98
N GLU A 195 -47.61 19.91 -13.87
CA GLU A 195 -49.08 19.91 -13.85
C GLU A 195 -49.67 21.10 -14.66
N VAL A 196 -48.90 22.19 -14.88
CA VAL A 196 -49.31 23.32 -15.74
C VAL A 196 -49.27 22.96 -17.24
N PHE A 197 -48.38 22.06 -17.66
CA PHE A 197 -48.25 21.61 -19.05
C PHE A 197 -48.98 20.29 -19.34
N ALA A 198 -49.33 19.53 -18.31
CA ALA A 198 -50.13 18.31 -18.36
C ALA A 198 -51.48 18.47 -19.08
N ASP A 199 -52.20 19.56 -18.79
CA ASP A 199 -53.51 19.89 -19.39
C ASP A 199 -53.46 19.83 -20.92
N TYR A 200 -52.40 20.39 -21.53
CA TYR A 200 -52.28 20.55 -22.98
C TYR A 200 -52.12 19.24 -23.74
N ILE A 201 -51.66 18.16 -23.08
CA ILE A 201 -51.50 16.82 -23.67
C ILE A 201 -52.65 15.87 -23.27
N GLY A 202 -53.68 16.38 -22.59
CA GLY A 202 -54.82 15.60 -22.13
C GLY A 202 -54.57 14.79 -20.86
N GLY A 203 -53.63 15.20 -20.00
CA GLY A 203 -53.46 14.65 -18.66
C GLY A 203 -52.02 14.62 -18.15
N SER A 204 -51.87 14.62 -16.84
CA SER A 204 -50.58 14.52 -16.15
C SER A 204 -49.88 13.20 -16.47
N ASN A 205 -48.58 13.17 -16.17
CA ASN A 205 -47.86 11.91 -16.01
C ASN A 205 -48.59 10.97 -15.03
N LYS A 206 -48.46 9.67 -15.28
CA LYS A 206 -49.02 8.58 -14.47
C LYS A 206 -48.00 7.99 -13.48
N CYS A 207 -46.92 8.71 -13.15
CA CYS A 207 -45.92 8.22 -12.20
C CYS A 207 -46.54 8.04 -10.80
N ASP A 208 -46.06 7.05 -10.05
CA ASP A 208 -46.45 6.87 -8.65
C ASP A 208 -45.87 8.03 -7.81
N LYS A 209 -46.76 8.80 -7.17
CA LYS A 209 -46.41 10.02 -6.43
C LYS A 209 -45.63 9.74 -5.14
N ASP A 210 -45.72 8.54 -4.58
CA ASP A 210 -45.09 8.20 -3.29
C ASP A 210 -43.72 7.51 -3.46
N THR A 211 -43.48 6.81 -4.58
CA THR A 211 -42.26 6.01 -4.80
C THR A 211 -41.44 6.40 -6.03
N THR A 212 -41.94 7.27 -6.92
CA THR A 212 -41.24 7.66 -8.15
C THR A 212 -41.22 9.17 -8.43
N ILE A 213 -40.22 9.59 -9.20
CA ILE A 213 -40.02 10.96 -9.68
C ILE A 213 -40.20 10.97 -11.20
N CYS A 214 -41.04 11.89 -11.70
CA CYS A 214 -41.22 12.13 -13.13
C CYS A 214 -40.06 12.97 -13.69
N VAL A 215 -39.46 12.52 -14.79
CA VAL A 215 -38.42 13.26 -15.54
C VAL A 215 -38.86 13.41 -17.00
N PRO A 216 -38.91 14.64 -17.57
CA PRO A 216 -39.41 14.86 -18.94
C PRO A 216 -38.45 14.37 -20.03
N LEU A 217 -39.02 13.92 -21.15
CA LEU A 217 -38.31 13.52 -22.37
C LEU A 217 -38.66 14.47 -23.51
N TYR A 218 -37.98 15.62 -23.56
CA TYR A 218 -38.23 16.69 -24.54
C TYR A 218 -38.14 16.26 -26.02
N GLU A 219 -37.51 15.12 -26.32
CA GLU A 219 -37.44 14.52 -27.65
C GLU A 219 -38.81 14.04 -28.18
N TYR A 220 -39.79 13.79 -27.31
CA TYR A 220 -41.15 13.36 -27.70
C TYR A 220 -42.05 14.51 -28.19
N GLY A 221 -41.70 15.76 -27.86
CA GLY A 221 -42.43 16.95 -28.27
C GLY A 221 -43.91 16.92 -27.84
N ASP A 222 -44.80 16.89 -28.83
CA ASP A 222 -46.27 16.95 -28.70
C ASP A 222 -46.93 15.58 -28.45
N ARG A 223 -46.13 14.51 -28.26
CA ARG A 223 -46.62 13.14 -28.03
C ARG A 223 -46.81 12.87 -26.53
N ARG A 224 -48.00 12.38 -26.17
CA ARG A 224 -48.31 11.84 -24.85
C ARG A 224 -47.37 10.68 -24.50
N GLY A 225 -46.91 10.63 -23.25
CA GLY A 225 -45.88 9.67 -22.81
C GLY A 225 -44.44 10.21 -22.88
N GLY A 226 -44.25 11.50 -23.19
CA GLY A 226 -42.97 12.22 -23.23
C GLY A 226 -42.31 12.46 -21.87
N TYR A 227 -42.28 11.43 -21.02
CA TYR A 227 -41.68 11.43 -19.68
C TYR A 227 -41.11 10.06 -19.34
N ARG A 228 -40.43 9.95 -18.20
CA ARG A 228 -40.06 8.69 -17.56
C ARG A 228 -40.30 8.76 -16.05
N CYS A 229 -40.68 7.64 -15.44
CA CYS A 229 -40.78 7.51 -13.99
C CYS A 229 -39.53 6.78 -13.47
N VAL A 230 -38.76 7.42 -12.59
CA VAL A 230 -37.56 6.86 -11.97
C VAL A 230 -37.84 6.67 -10.48
N CYS A 231 -37.36 5.60 -9.83
CA CYS A 231 -37.55 5.45 -8.38
C CYS A 231 -36.98 6.65 -7.62
N GLN A 232 -37.67 7.06 -6.55
CA GLN A 232 -37.18 8.08 -5.63
C GLN A 232 -35.96 7.55 -4.84
N LYS A 233 -35.09 8.45 -4.37
CA LYS A 233 -34.00 8.08 -3.44
C LYS A 233 -34.60 7.38 -2.21
N GLY A 234 -34.06 6.21 -1.88
CA GLY A 234 -34.64 5.32 -0.86
C GLY A 234 -35.58 4.25 -1.42
N TYR A 235 -35.77 4.17 -2.75
CA TYR A 235 -36.58 3.17 -3.42
C TYR A 235 -35.90 2.56 -4.66
N TYR A 236 -36.25 1.32 -5.02
CA TYR A 236 -35.74 0.57 -6.17
C TYR A 236 -36.83 -0.25 -6.88
N TYR A 237 -36.54 -0.83 -8.05
CA TYR A 237 -37.45 -1.74 -8.73
C TYR A 237 -36.85 -3.15 -8.83
N PRO A 238 -37.48 -4.21 -8.28
CA PRO A 238 -36.89 -5.56 -8.23
C PRO A 238 -36.68 -6.20 -9.61
N GLY A 239 -37.33 -5.70 -10.66
CA GLY A 239 -37.11 -6.12 -12.05
C GLY A 239 -36.06 -5.31 -12.81
N ALA A 240 -35.30 -4.43 -12.16
CA ALA A 240 -34.30 -3.58 -12.81
C ALA A 240 -32.93 -4.27 -12.94
N ASN A 241 -32.43 -4.35 -14.17
CA ASN A 241 -31.02 -4.62 -14.45
C ASN A 241 -30.19 -3.33 -14.31
N PHE A 242 -28.86 -3.43 -14.20
CA PHE A 242 -27.92 -2.28 -14.17
C PHE A 242 -28.05 -1.28 -15.34
N SER A 243 -28.70 -1.66 -16.45
CA SER A 243 -28.96 -0.80 -17.61
C SER A 243 -30.35 -0.13 -17.60
N TRP A 244 -31.19 -0.42 -16.60
CA TRP A 244 -32.50 0.18 -16.42
C TRP A 244 -32.39 1.67 -16.10
N ARG A 245 -33.36 2.47 -16.55
CA ARG A 245 -33.31 3.94 -16.44
C ARG A 245 -34.60 4.54 -15.89
N GLY A 246 -35.49 3.73 -15.31
CA GLY A 246 -36.89 4.12 -15.05
C GLY A 246 -37.82 3.76 -16.20
N PHE A 247 -39.11 3.60 -15.89
CA PHE A 247 -40.19 3.27 -16.83
C PHE A 247 -40.42 4.41 -17.83
N PHE A 248 -40.68 4.11 -19.10
CA PHE A 248 -41.02 5.13 -20.10
C PHE A 248 -42.51 5.45 -20.08
N GLY A 249 -42.86 6.74 -20.15
CA GLY A 249 -44.24 7.22 -20.12
C GLY A 249 -45.07 6.66 -21.26
N GLU A 250 -44.51 6.48 -22.46
CA GLU A 250 -45.18 5.83 -23.59
C GLU A 250 -45.68 4.41 -23.24
N ASP A 251 -44.91 3.62 -22.50
CA ASP A 251 -45.31 2.25 -22.15
C ASP A 251 -46.38 2.20 -21.06
N ILE A 252 -46.36 3.16 -20.12
CA ILE A 252 -47.40 3.33 -19.08
C ILE A 252 -48.69 3.87 -19.71
N GLU A 253 -48.59 4.81 -20.64
CA GLU A 253 -49.75 5.43 -21.31
C GLU A 253 -50.45 4.45 -22.26
N ASN A 254 -49.69 3.59 -22.95
CA ASN A 254 -50.19 2.48 -23.77
C ASN A 254 -50.56 1.22 -22.96
N SER A 255 -50.55 1.26 -21.63
CA SER A 255 -50.86 0.13 -20.73
C SER A 255 -50.03 -1.14 -20.97
N ARG A 256 -48.82 -1.01 -21.52
CA ARG A 256 -47.84 -2.13 -21.65
C ARG A 256 -47.24 -2.52 -20.30
N ILE A 257 -47.19 -1.58 -19.36
CA ILE A 257 -46.64 -1.75 -18.01
C ILE A 257 -47.74 -1.39 -17.00
N SER A 258 -48.19 -2.38 -16.23
CA SER A 258 -49.28 -2.26 -15.25
C SER A 258 -48.81 -1.95 -13.82
N SER A 259 -47.51 -2.18 -13.53
CA SER A 259 -46.90 -1.83 -12.24
C SER A 259 -45.62 -1.03 -12.49
N TYR A 260 -45.58 0.16 -11.91
CA TYR A 260 -44.51 1.15 -12.08
C TYR A 260 -44.13 1.85 -10.76
N GLY A 261 -44.59 1.32 -9.62
CA GLY A 261 -44.12 1.72 -8.29
C GLY A 261 -42.82 1.01 -7.92
N CYS A 262 -42.12 1.54 -6.92
CA CYS A 262 -40.83 1.07 -6.44
C CYS A 262 -40.90 0.59 -4.97
N GLU A 263 -40.10 -0.41 -4.63
CA GLU A 263 -39.95 -0.96 -3.26
C GLU A 263 -38.94 -0.14 -2.46
N ILE A 264 -39.08 -0.08 -1.13
CA ILE A 264 -38.15 0.66 -0.25
C ILE A 264 -36.79 -0.05 -0.14
N CYS A 265 -35.68 0.70 -0.13
CA CYS A 265 -34.34 0.14 0.05
C CYS A 265 -34.20 -0.69 1.34
N PRO A 266 -33.27 -1.68 1.39
CA PRO A 266 -32.97 -2.44 2.60
C PRO A 266 -32.64 -1.56 3.82
N ALA A 267 -32.95 -2.06 5.02
CA ALA A 267 -32.65 -1.35 6.27
C ALA A 267 -31.15 -1.00 6.37
N LYS A 268 -30.86 0.21 6.86
CA LYS A 268 -29.53 0.87 6.88
C LYS A 268 -29.00 1.42 5.54
N CYS A 269 -29.79 1.37 4.46
CA CYS A 269 -29.39 1.87 3.15
C CYS A 269 -30.27 3.06 2.70
N ASP A 270 -29.80 4.29 2.91
CA ASP A 270 -30.52 5.52 2.54
C ASP A 270 -30.74 5.68 1.01
N VAL A 271 -29.84 5.08 0.22
CA VAL A 271 -29.82 5.14 -1.24
C VAL A 271 -29.28 3.81 -1.77
N CYS A 272 -30.13 3.06 -2.46
CA CYS A 272 -29.78 1.86 -3.22
C CYS A 272 -29.77 2.16 -4.74
N ASP A 273 -29.09 1.32 -5.52
CA ASP A 273 -29.18 1.35 -6.99
C ASP A 273 -30.54 0.81 -7.47
N SER A 274 -30.83 1.01 -8.75
CA SER A 274 -32.08 0.67 -9.45
C SER A 274 -32.63 -0.73 -9.15
N GLY A 275 -31.76 -1.73 -8.97
CA GLY A 275 -32.10 -3.12 -8.64
C GLY A 275 -32.06 -3.48 -7.14
N GLY A 276 -32.05 -2.50 -6.24
CA GLY A 276 -32.08 -2.70 -4.77
C GLY A 276 -30.72 -3.02 -4.14
N ILE A 277 -29.65 -2.97 -4.94
CA ILE A 277 -28.29 -3.24 -4.49
C ILE A 277 -27.73 -2.03 -3.74
N CYS A 278 -27.16 -2.27 -2.55
CA CYS A 278 -26.56 -1.24 -1.70
C CYS A 278 -25.05 -1.45 -1.61
N GLU A 279 -24.24 -0.51 -2.07
CA GLU A 279 -22.78 -0.56 -1.85
C GLU A 279 -22.46 -0.31 -0.37
N ALA A 280 -21.58 -1.13 0.21
CA ALA A 280 -21.15 -1.03 1.60
C ALA A 280 -20.49 0.33 1.91
N ARG A 281 -21.19 1.19 2.67
CA ARG A 281 -20.78 2.57 2.96
C ARG A 281 -19.54 2.61 3.85
N ARG A 282 -18.46 3.17 3.29
CA ARG A 282 -17.11 3.21 3.89
C ARG A 282 -16.96 4.34 4.91
N ASP A 283 -16.53 4.03 6.15
CA ASP A 283 -16.36 5.04 7.21
C ASP A 283 -15.08 5.88 7.00
N LEU A 284 -15.24 7.02 6.33
CA LEU A 284 -14.16 7.96 5.99
C LEU A 284 -13.34 8.40 7.22
N ASN A 285 -14.01 8.65 8.35
CA ASN A 285 -13.35 9.08 9.60
C ASN A 285 -12.41 7.99 10.14
N LEU A 286 -12.91 6.76 10.24
CA LEU A 286 -12.16 5.60 10.74
C LEU A 286 -10.98 5.26 9.81
N ARG A 287 -11.23 5.25 8.49
CA ARG A 287 -10.20 5.05 7.47
C ARG A 287 -9.10 6.11 7.54
N THR A 288 -9.45 7.38 7.76
CA THR A 288 -8.48 8.48 7.90
C THR A 288 -7.60 8.32 9.14
N VAL A 289 -8.19 7.93 10.28
CA VAL A 289 -7.43 7.65 11.52
C VAL A 289 -6.44 6.50 11.30
N ILE A 290 -6.88 5.38 10.72
CA ILE A 290 -6.03 4.22 10.40
C ILE A 290 -4.85 4.64 9.51
N LEU A 291 -5.10 5.36 8.42
CA LEU A 291 -4.05 5.81 7.51
C LEU A 291 -3.05 6.76 8.21
N SER A 292 -3.53 7.67 9.06
CA SER A 292 -2.68 8.62 9.78
C SER A 292 -1.68 7.92 10.73
N ILE A 293 -2.12 6.88 11.44
CA ILE A 293 -1.27 6.07 12.32
C ILE A 293 -0.27 5.26 11.49
N GLN A 294 -0.72 4.67 10.39
CA GLN A 294 0.14 3.88 9.50
C GLN A 294 1.29 4.72 8.93
N LEU A 295 0.98 5.91 8.42
CA LEU A 295 1.97 6.84 7.86
C LEU A 295 2.94 7.36 8.94
N ALA A 296 2.46 7.61 10.16
CA ALA A 296 3.32 7.98 11.29
C ALA A 296 4.32 6.85 11.64
N CYS A 297 3.87 5.59 11.67
CA CYS A 297 4.77 4.45 11.91
C CYS A 297 5.78 4.23 10.77
N MET A 298 5.38 4.45 9.51
CA MET A 298 6.31 4.45 8.37
C MET A 298 7.35 5.56 8.50
N ALA A 299 6.96 6.78 8.87
CA ALA A 299 7.89 7.89 9.10
C ALA A 299 8.88 7.60 10.23
N ILE A 300 8.41 6.99 11.34
CA ILE A 300 9.28 6.54 12.44
C ILE A 300 10.30 5.50 11.96
N ALA A 301 9.89 4.52 11.15
CA ALA A 301 10.81 3.52 10.58
C ALA A 301 11.90 4.17 9.70
N VAL A 302 11.54 5.15 8.87
CA VAL A 302 12.49 5.92 8.04
C VAL A 302 13.43 6.76 8.90
N ILE A 303 12.95 7.41 9.95
CA ILE A 303 13.78 8.17 10.89
C ILE A 303 14.81 7.24 11.58
N ILE A 304 14.40 6.05 12.01
CA ILE A 304 15.31 5.05 12.60
C ILE A 304 16.35 4.59 11.56
N ALA A 305 15.98 4.41 10.29
CA ALA A 305 16.93 4.06 9.23
C ALA A 305 17.98 5.16 9.00
N VAL A 306 17.56 6.43 8.94
CA VAL A 306 18.49 7.57 8.84
C VAL A 306 19.41 7.65 10.06
N VAL A 307 18.90 7.40 11.27
CA VAL A 307 19.72 7.35 12.51
C VAL A 307 20.76 6.21 12.44
N VAL A 308 20.36 5.00 12.02
CA VAL A 308 21.28 3.86 11.84
C VAL A 308 22.37 4.18 10.81
N PHE A 309 22.00 4.74 9.66
CA PHE A 309 22.94 5.10 8.60
C PHE A 309 23.94 6.17 9.05
N LYS A 310 23.48 7.22 9.76
CA LYS A 310 24.36 8.25 10.35
C LYS A 310 25.28 7.66 11.42
N GLN A 311 24.76 6.79 12.29
CA GLN A 311 25.52 6.18 13.39
C GLN A 311 26.30 4.90 12.98
N ARG A 312 26.40 4.57 11.69
CA ARG A 312 27.11 3.35 11.21
C ARG A 312 28.59 3.24 11.63
N LYS A 313 29.22 4.36 12.00
CA LYS A 313 30.60 4.41 12.54
C LYS A 313 30.69 4.06 14.04
N CYS A 314 29.58 4.08 14.79
CA CYS A 314 29.57 3.81 16.23
C CYS A 314 29.83 2.31 16.49
N LYS A 315 30.75 2.00 17.42
CA LYS A 315 31.22 0.62 17.69
C LYS A 315 30.08 -0.38 17.93
N THR A 316 29.03 0.02 18.63
CA THR A 316 27.84 -0.79 18.95
C THR A 316 27.04 -1.18 17.69
N ILE A 317 26.88 -0.25 16.74
CA ILE A 317 26.15 -0.48 15.48
C ILE A 317 27.02 -1.19 14.45
N ALA A 318 28.29 -0.79 14.32
CA ALA A 318 29.28 -1.42 13.44
C ALA A 318 29.48 -2.91 13.79
N SER A 319 29.64 -3.25 15.07
CA SER A 319 29.77 -4.64 15.53
C SER A 319 28.49 -5.48 15.30
N GLY A 320 27.33 -4.82 15.24
CA GLY A 320 26.01 -5.46 15.11
C GLY A 320 25.49 -5.56 13.68
N MET A 321 26.37 -5.50 12.67
CA MET A 321 26.08 -5.50 11.22
C MET A 321 25.08 -4.41 10.79
N TRP A 322 25.58 -3.20 10.56
CA TRP A 322 24.74 -2.05 10.20
C TRP A 322 23.93 -2.24 8.90
N THR A 323 24.51 -2.88 7.88
CA THR A 323 23.82 -3.19 6.61
C THR A 323 22.64 -4.13 6.78
N VAL A 324 22.77 -5.17 7.61
CA VAL A 324 21.68 -6.12 7.91
C VAL A 324 20.57 -5.41 8.72
N LEU A 325 20.95 -4.45 9.56
CA LEU A 325 20.02 -3.64 10.34
C LEU A 325 19.21 -2.68 9.45
N GLU A 326 19.84 -2.13 8.42
CA GLU A 326 19.22 -1.29 7.39
C GLU A 326 18.28 -2.11 6.48
N THR A 327 18.66 -3.34 6.08
CA THR A 327 17.74 -4.23 5.33
C THR A 327 16.52 -4.64 6.16
N ILE A 328 16.66 -4.86 7.48
CA ILE A 328 15.50 -5.14 8.34
C ILE A 328 14.52 -3.96 8.36
N LEU A 329 15.02 -2.71 8.37
CA LEU A 329 14.16 -1.53 8.31
C LEU A 329 13.48 -1.34 6.95
N LEU A 330 14.15 -1.68 5.84
CA LEU A 330 13.54 -1.73 4.52
C LEU A 330 12.39 -2.75 4.47
N GLY A 331 12.59 -3.95 5.04
CA GLY A 331 11.55 -4.96 5.18
C GLY A 331 10.37 -4.49 6.04
N ILE A 332 10.65 -3.85 7.19
CA ILE A 332 9.64 -3.23 8.06
C ILE A 332 8.83 -2.14 7.33
N PHE A 333 9.49 -1.30 6.53
CA PHE A 333 8.80 -0.28 5.72
C PHE A 333 7.87 -0.91 4.67
N LEU A 334 8.31 -1.95 3.95
CA LEU A 334 7.48 -2.69 3.00
C LEU A 334 6.31 -3.40 3.68
N LEU A 335 6.51 -3.98 4.87
CA LEU A 335 5.44 -4.59 5.66
C LEU A 335 4.40 -3.55 6.09
N TYR A 336 4.80 -2.34 6.51
CA TYR A 336 3.83 -1.27 6.77
C TYR A 336 3.17 -0.75 5.48
N ALA A 337 3.82 -0.79 4.32
CA ALA A 337 3.22 -0.36 3.05
C ALA A 337 2.03 -1.24 2.62
N THR A 338 1.94 -2.50 3.06
CA THR A 338 0.82 -3.41 2.74
C THR A 338 -0.56 -2.83 3.07
N VAL A 339 -0.73 -2.28 4.28
CA VAL A 339 -1.99 -1.67 4.75
C VAL A 339 -2.33 -0.41 3.93
N VAL A 340 -1.31 0.31 3.44
CA VAL A 340 -1.51 1.48 2.57
C VAL A 340 -1.99 1.06 1.18
N VAL A 341 -1.53 -0.08 0.65
CA VAL A 341 -2.09 -0.66 -0.59
C VAL A 341 -3.56 -1.09 -0.38
N ARG A 342 -3.87 -1.73 0.76
CA ARG A 342 -5.24 -2.16 1.13
C ARG A 342 -6.22 -1.01 1.42
N PHE A 343 -5.72 0.19 1.70
CA PHE A 343 -6.55 1.38 1.95
C PHE A 343 -7.27 1.87 0.66
N PHE A 344 -6.60 1.76 -0.49
CA PHE A 344 -7.16 2.15 -1.78
C PHE A 344 -8.27 1.19 -2.21
N GLU A 345 -9.15 1.68 -3.08
CA GLU A 345 -10.30 0.90 -3.56
C GLU A 345 -9.84 -0.33 -4.36
N PRO A 346 -10.59 -1.45 -4.31
CA PRO A 346 -10.13 -2.73 -4.85
C PRO A 346 -10.14 -2.70 -6.38
N ALA A 347 -8.95 -2.61 -6.97
CA ALA A 347 -8.75 -2.83 -8.40
C ALA A 347 -7.65 -3.87 -8.63
N ILE A 348 -7.55 -4.38 -9.86
CA ILE A 348 -6.67 -5.49 -10.25
C ILE A 348 -5.21 -5.22 -9.84
N VAL A 349 -4.74 -3.97 -9.96
CA VAL A 349 -3.37 -3.58 -9.58
C VAL A 349 -3.15 -3.69 -8.08
N GLN A 350 -4.10 -3.24 -7.25
CA GLN A 350 -4.06 -3.32 -5.79
C GLN A 350 -4.08 -4.79 -5.32
N CYS A 351 -4.96 -5.62 -5.90
CA CYS A 351 -5.05 -7.05 -5.58
C CYS A 351 -3.77 -7.83 -5.90
N LEU A 352 -2.99 -7.37 -6.89
CA LEU A 352 -1.66 -7.93 -7.18
C LEU A 352 -0.57 -7.31 -6.28
N LEU A 353 -0.60 -6.00 -6.04
CA LEU A 353 0.45 -5.26 -5.34
C LEU A 353 0.51 -5.56 -3.84
N GLU A 354 -0.61 -5.88 -3.20
CA GLU A 354 -0.68 -6.21 -1.77
C GLU A 354 0.15 -7.47 -1.41
N PRO A 355 -0.06 -8.65 -2.06
CA PRO A 355 0.83 -9.80 -1.90
C PRO A 355 2.29 -9.48 -2.18
N TRP A 356 2.59 -8.72 -3.24
CA TRP A 356 3.96 -8.31 -3.58
C TRP A 356 4.64 -7.52 -2.47
N ALA A 357 3.93 -6.56 -1.85
CA ALA A 357 4.45 -5.78 -0.73
C ALA A 357 4.64 -6.64 0.54
N ARG A 358 3.72 -7.58 0.82
CA ARG A 358 3.79 -8.47 1.98
C ARG A 358 4.96 -9.44 1.87
N GLU A 359 5.03 -10.22 0.79
CA GLU A 359 6.03 -11.28 0.64
C GLU A 359 7.46 -10.74 0.55
N LEU A 360 7.68 -9.64 -0.18
CA LEU A 360 8.99 -8.97 -0.23
C LEU A 360 9.36 -8.36 1.13
N GLY A 361 8.43 -7.70 1.81
CA GLY A 361 8.65 -7.17 3.16
C GLY A 361 8.98 -8.27 4.17
N PHE A 362 8.28 -9.39 4.10
CA PHE A 362 8.45 -10.56 4.95
C PHE A 362 9.83 -11.20 4.75
N ILE A 363 10.22 -11.55 3.52
CA ILE A 363 11.50 -12.22 3.27
C ILE A 363 12.70 -11.30 3.56
N ILE A 364 12.59 -9.99 3.29
CA ILE A 364 13.64 -9.02 3.59
C ILE A 364 13.78 -8.83 5.11
N CYS A 365 12.67 -8.73 5.85
CA CYS A 365 12.70 -8.56 7.32
C CYS A 365 13.11 -9.86 8.03
N TYR A 366 12.28 -10.90 7.93
CA TYR A 366 12.45 -12.12 8.70
C TYR A 366 13.57 -13.02 8.15
N GLY A 367 13.82 -13.00 6.84
CA GLY A 367 15.01 -13.65 6.26
C GLY A 367 16.32 -13.03 6.77
N ALA A 368 16.39 -11.70 6.92
CA ALA A 368 17.54 -11.03 7.54
C ALA A 368 17.69 -11.38 9.02
N ILE A 369 16.59 -11.45 9.78
CA ILE A 369 16.58 -11.87 11.19
C ILE A 369 17.06 -13.33 11.34
N ILE A 370 16.58 -14.23 10.47
CA ILE A 370 16.96 -15.66 10.45
C ILE A 370 18.44 -15.82 10.08
N LEU A 371 18.94 -15.11 9.07
CA LEU A 371 20.36 -15.11 8.72
C LEU A 371 21.25 -14.55 9.84
N LYS A 372 20.78 -13.51 10.54
CA LYS A 372 21.46 -12.96 11.73
C LYS A 372 21.51 -14.00 12.86
N LEU A 373 20.45 -14.76 13.11
CA LEU A 373 20.44 -15.88 14.06
C LEU A 373 21.37 -17.04 13.62
N TYR A 374 21.42 -17.32 12.32
CA TYR A 374 22.33 -18.32 11.73
C TYR A 374 23.81 -17.96 11.93
N ARG A 375 24.20 -16.68 11.81
CA ARG A 375 25.56 -16.19 12.13
C ARG A 375 25.93 -16.49 13.59
N HIS A 376 25.03 -16.23 14.54
CA HIS A 376 25.24 -16.58 15.95
C HIS A 376 25.42 -18.09 16.14
N LEU A 377 24.60 -18.92 15.49
CA LEU A 377 24.72 -20.39 15.58
C LEU A 377 26.07 -20.92 15.07
N ILE A 378 26.60 -20.36 13.98
CA ILE A 378 27.92 -20.74 13.45
C ILE A 378 29.04 -20.36 14.42
N GLU A 379 29.05 -19.12 14.93
CA GLU A 379 30.16 -18.62 15.77
C GLU A 379 30.40 -19.51 16.99
N PHE A 380 29.33 -20.11 17.57
CA PHE A 380 29.47 -21.07 18.66
C PHE A 380 29.93 -22.48 18.24
N ARG A 381 29.58 -22.98 17.03
CA ARG A 381 30.04 -24.29 16.53
C ARG A 381 31.53 -24.31 16.15
N THR A 382 32.12 -23.17 15.80
CA THR A 382 33.51 -23.07 15.29
C THR A 382 34.63 -23.23 16.33
N ARG A 383 34.32 -23.71 17.56
CA ARG A 383 35.33 -23.97 18.61
C ARG A 383 36.26 -25.17 18.34
N LYS A 384 36.09 -25.92 17.25
CA LYS A 384 37.04 -26.96 16.79
C LYS A 384 38.09 -26.36 15.83
N ALA A 385 39.19 -25.86 16.39
CA ALA A 385 40.47 -25.46 15.76
C ALA A 385 40.44 -24.38 14.64
N HIS A 386 39.54 -24.48 13.65
CA HIS A 386 39.45 -23.57 12.51
C HIS A 386 38.27 -22.60 12.67
N ARG A 387 38.57 -21.32 12.95
CA ARG A 387 37.55 -20.27 13.10
C ARG A 387 37.02 -19.84 11.73
N TRP A 388 35.91 -20.43 11.29
CA TRP A 388 35.20 -20.00 10.09
C TRP A 388 34.51 -18.65 10.31
N VAL A 389 35.18 -17.55 9.94
CA VAL A 389 34.61 -16.19 9.99
C VAL A 389 33.71 -15.97 8.77
N VAL A 390 32.39 -16.01 8.98
CA VAL A 390 31.40 -15.66 7.94
C VAL A 390 31.46 -14.16 7.70
N LYS A 391 31.78 -13.74 6.46
CA LYS A 391 31.83 -12.33 6.08
C LYS A 391 30.42 -11.76 5.91
N ASP A 392 30.27 -10.50 6.26
CA ASP A 392 28.98 -9.79 6.18
C ASP A 392 28.46 -9.68 4.73
N THR A 393 29.38 -9.60 3.76
CA THR A 393 29.08 -9.69 2.32
C THR A 393 28.43 -11.00 1.92
N ASP A 394 28.78 -12.10 2.57
CA ASP A 394 28.30 -13.44 2.21
C ASP A 394 26.92 -13.69 2.82
N LEU A 395 26.66 -13.12 4.01
CA LEU A 395 25.32 -13.07 4.58
C LEU A 395 24.35 -12.26 3.70
N LEU A 396 24.80 -11.12 3.16
CA LEU A 396 24.00 -10.31 2.24
C LEU A 396 23.73 -11.02 0.90
N LYS A 397 24.68 -11.81 0.39
CA LYS A 397 24.43 -12.68 -0.79
C LYS A 397 23.33 -13.71 -0.51
N TYR A 398 23.34 -14.37 0.65
CA TYR A 398 22.26 -15.31 1.00
C TYR A 398 20.90 -14.60 1.10
N LEU A 399 20.84 -13.40 1.68
CA LEU A 399 19.60 -12.61 1.72
C LEU A 399 19.11 -12.24 0.32
N PHE A 400 20.01 -11.78 -0.55
CA PHE A 400 19.70 -11.44 -1.94
C PHE A 400 19.19 -12.65 -2.74
N ILE A 401 19.81 -13.82 -2.58
CA ILE A 401 19.36 -15.07 -3.22
C ILE A 401 17.95 -15.46 -2.76
N MET A 402 17.66 -15.38 -1.45
CA MET A 402 16.30 -15.65 -0.94
C MET A 402 15.28 -14.63 -1.49
N THR A 403 15.61 -13.34 -1.45
CA THR A 403 14.74 -12.27 -1.96
C THR A 403 14.47 -12.41 -3.46
N LEU A 404 15.49 -12.75 -4.25
CA LEU A 404 15.37 -13.02 -5.69
C LEU A 404 14.50 -14.25 -5.97
N SER A 405 14.57 -15.29 -5.13
CA SER A 405 13.70 -16.48 -5.28
C SER A 405 12.22 -16.17 -5.01
N VAL A 406 11.93 -15.31 -4.02
CA VAL A 406 10.56 -14.81 -3.76
C VAL A 406 10.10 -13.86 -4.86
N PHE A 407 10.97 -12.97 -5.35
CA PHE A 407 10.67 -12.11 -6.50
C PHE A 407 10.29 -12.92 -7.75
N ALA A 408 11.03 -13.99 -8.06
CA ALA A 408 10.72 -14.87 -9.18
C ALA A 408 9.40 -15.65 -8.98
N TYR A 409 9.10 -16.06 -7.75
CA TYR A 409 7.81 -16.66 -7.39
C TYR A 409 6.64 -15.66 -7.57
N MET A 410 6.79 -14.41 -7.09
CA MET A 410 5.75 -13.39 -7.25
C MET A 410 5.56 -12.96 -8.70
N ALA A 411 6.62 -12.96 -9.52
CA ALA A 411 6.51 -12.77 -10.96
C ALA A 411 5.73 -13.90 -11.64
N ALA A 412 5.93 -15.16 -11.23
CA ALA A 412 5.15 -16.29 -11.70
C ALA A 412 3.67 -16.20 -11.26
N TYR A 413 3.40 -15.85 -10.00
CA TYR A 413 2.05 -15.57 -9.49
C TYR A 413 1.33 -14.52 -10.33
N THR A 414 1.95 -13.36 -10.58
CA THR A 414 1.35 -12.30 -11.41
C THR A 414 1.14 -12.75 -12.86
N SER A 415 2.10 -13.47 -13.46
CA SER A 415 1.93 -14.01 -14.82
C SER A 415 0.77 -15.00 -14.93
N ILE A 416 0.54 -15.82 -13.90
CA ILE A 416 -0.56 -16.79 -13.85
C ILE A 416 -1.90 -16.09 -13.61
N SER A 417 -1.97 -15.14 -12.67
CA SER A 417 -3.18 -14.36 -12.41
C SER A 417 -3.60 -13.50 -13.62
N LEU A 418 -2.64 -12.98 -14.39
CA LEU A 418 -2.93 -12.27 -15.64
C LEU A 418 -3.40 -13.21 -16.76
N ASN A 419 -2.91 -14.45 -16.82
CA ASN A 419 -3.44 -15.46 -17.75
C ASN A 419 -4.91 -15.80 -17.43
N PHE A 420 -5.25 -15.99 -16.14
CA PHE A 420 -6.64 -16.23 -15.74
C PHE A 420 -7.59 -15.07 -16.10
N MET A 421 -7.13 -13.81 -16.00
CA MET A 421 -7.90 -12.64 -16.47
C MET A 421 -8.15 -12.64 -17.99
N GLN A 422 -7.30 -13.31 -18.78
CA GLN A 422 -7.48 -13.49 -20.23
C GLN A 422 -8.43 -14.66 -20.56
N GLU A 423 -8.68 -15.55 -19.61
CA GLU A 423 -9.62 -16.69 -19.68
C GLU A 423 -10.97 -16.36 -18.99
N ASP A 424 -11.37 -15.08 -19.02
CA ASP A 424 -12.60 -14.51 -18.44
C ASP A 424 -12.81 -14.71 -16.92
N TYR A 425 -11.78 -15.11 -16.16
CA TYR A 425 -11.86 -15.20 -14.69
C TYR A 425 -11.53 -13.86 -14.02
N SER A 426 -12.53 -13.22 -13.41
CA SER A 426 -12.32 -11.99 -12.63
C SER A 426 -11.51 -12.23 -11.34
N LEU A 427 -10.50 -11.37 -11.11
CA LEU A 427 -9.81 -11.24 -9.81
C LEU A 427 -10.65 -10.50 -8.76
N LEU A 428 -11.64 -9.73 -9.19
CA LEU A 428 -12.64 -9.07 -8.34
C LEU A 428 -13.88 -9.96 -8.20
N HIS A 429 -14.48 -9.98 -7.01
CA HIS A 429 -15.73 -10.67 -6.74
C HIS A 429 -16.65 -9.79 -5.89
N GLU A 430 -17.91 -9.64 -6.31
CA GLU A 430 -18.97 -9.05 -5.51
C GLU A 430 -19.32 -10.00 -4.36
N SER A 431 -19.07 -9.56 -3.13
CA SER A 431 -19.41 -10.26 -1.89
C SER A 431 -20.53 -9.50 -1.18
N ARG A 432 -21.31 -10.18 -0.33
CA ARG A 432 -22.39 -9.55 0.46
C ARG A 432 -22.10 -9.67 1.94
N THR A 433 -22.35 -8.58 2.66
CA THR A 433 -22.29 -8.54 4.12
C THR A 433 -23.51 -9.20 4.74
N THR A 434 -23.44 -9.53 6.03
CA THR A 434 -24.59 -9.96 6.84
C THR A 434 -25.75 -8.96 6.85
N GLU A 435 -25.51 -7.70 6.49
CA GLU A 435 -26.52 -6.63 6.42
C GLU A 435 -27.10 -6.44 5.00
N GLY A 436 -26.76 -7.33 4.06
CA GLY A 436 -27.27 -7.32 2.68
C GLY A 436 -26.54 -6.38 1.73
N ALA A 437 -25.71 -5.45 2.24
CA ALA A 437 -24.89 -4.57 1.40
C ALA A 437 -23.81 -5.36 0.64
N SER A 438 -23.66 -5.07 -0.65
CA SER A 438 -22.62 -5.63 -1.52
C SER A 438 -21.31 -4.85 -1.43
N TYR A 439 -20.20 -5.52 -1.69
CA TYR A 439 -18.88 -4.90 -1.82
C TYR A 439 -18.02 -5.70 -2.79
N GLU A 440 -17.21 -5.02 -3.59
CA GLU A 440 -16.16 -5.67 -4.36
C GLU A 440 -14.98 -6.02 -3.44
N ALA A 441 -14.39 -7.20 -3.66
CA ALA A 441 -13.17 -7.62 -2.98
C ALA A 441 -12.25 -8.41 -3.92
N CYS A 442 -10.95 -8.40 -3.62
CA CYS A 442 -9.98 -9.31 -4.23
C CYS A 442 -10.36 -10.76 -3.86
N LYS A 443 -10.64 -11.57 -4.87
CA LYS A 443 -11.00 -12.99 -4.74
C LYS A 443 -9.83 -13.79 -4.15
N PRO A 444 -10.02 -14.62 -3.12
CA PRO A 444 -8.95 -15.46 -2.57
C PRO A 444 -8.52 -16.52 -3.60
N LEU A 445 -7.22 -16.63 -3.88
CA LEU A 445 -6.68 -17.65 -4.77
C LEU A 445 -6.08 -18.82 -3.97
N TRP A 446 -5.99 -20.00 -4.60
CA TRP A 446 -5.26 -21.15 -4.04
C TRP A 446 -3.78 -20.85 -3.77
N TRP A 447 -3.20 -19.89 -4.50
CA TRP A 447 -1.83 -19.42 -4.31
C TRP A 447 -1.62 -18.71 -2.97
N ASP A 448 -2.63 -18.02 -2.44
CA ASP A 448 -2.58 -17.38 -1.13
C ASP A 448 -2.19 -18.41 -0.06
N TYR A 449 -2.91 -19.54 0.02
CA TYR A 449 -2.60 -20.61 0.98
C TYR A 449 -1.18 -21.18 0.81
N VAL A 450 -0.61 -21.14 -0.40
CA VAL A 450 0.78 -21.57 -0.66
C VAL A 450 1.78 -20.55 -0.10
N THR A 451 1.54 -19.24 -0.26
CA THR A 451 2.34 -18.19 0.40
C THR A 451 2.23 -18.26 1.92
N GLU A 452 1.00 -18.36 2.46
CA GLU A 452 0.73 -18.42 3.89
C GLU A 452 1.46 -19.61 4.55
N MET A 453 1.38 -20.81 3.98
CA MET A 453 2.13 -21.98 4.44
C MET A 453 3.65 -21.83 4.28
N GLY A 454 4.11 -21.08 3.27
CA GLY A 454 5.51 -20.74 3.06
C GLY A 454 6.08 -19.88 4.18
N GLU A 455 5.42 -18.77 4.52
CA GLU A 455 5.79 -17.90 5.65
C GLU A 455 5.91 -18.69 6.96
N ILE A 456 4.87 -19.46 7.28
CA ILE A 456 4.78 -20.26 8.51
C ILE A 456 5.94 -21.26 8.59
N THR A 457 6.30 -21.92 7.48
CA THR A 457 7.43 -22.84 7.40
C THR A 457 8.78 -22.13 7.65
N ILE A 458 8.96 -20.93 7.10
CA ILE A 458 10.16 -20.10 7.30
C ILE A 458 10.29 -19.68 8.78
N LEU A 459 9.19 -19.32 9.43
CA LEU A 459 9.17 -18.94 10.85
C LEU A 459 9.50 -20.14 11.76
N PHE A 460 8.92 -21.32 11.50
CA PHE A 460 9.28 -22.55 12.23
C PHE A 460 10.77 -22.89 12.08
N PHE A 461 11.35 -22.73 10.89
CA PHE A 461 12.79 -22.90 10.68
C PHE A 461 13.62 -21.87 11.49
N GLY A 462 13.16 -20.62 11.57
CA GLY A 462 13.74 -19.59 12.42
C GLY A 462 13.71 -19.91 13.93
N ILE A 463 12.60 -20.49 14.41
CA ILE A 463 12.47 -20.99 15.79
C ILE A 463 13.40 -22.19 16.01
N HIS A 464 13.51 -23.12 15.07
CA HIS A 464 14.43 -24.26 15.16
C HIS A 464 15.90 -23.81 15.27
N LEU A 465 16.35 -22.81 14.50
CA LEU A 465 17.68 -22.20 14.65
C LEU A 465 17.86 -21.48 16.00
N SER A 466 16.79 -20.84 16.49
CA SER A 466 16.75 -20.21 17.82
C SER A 466 16.78 -21.23 18.95
N TYR A 467 16.25 -22.44 18.75
CA TYR A 467 16.35 -23.56 19.68
C TYR A 467 17.75 -24.16 19.67
N ALA A 468 18.30 -24.47 18.48
CA ALA A 468 19.63 -25.05 18.32
C ALA A 468 20.76 -24.19 18.92
N SER A 469 20.62 -22.86 18.87
CA SER A 469 21.60 -21.92 19.45
C SER A 469 21.51 -21.78 20.98
N ARG A 470 20.50 -22.35 21.66
CA ARG A 470 20.28 -22.12 23.11
C ARG A 470 21.36 -22.73 24.01
N ASN A 471 22.00 -23.82 23.58
CA ASN A 471 22.99 -24.56 24.38
C ASN A 471 24.39 -23.90 24.36
N ALA A 472 24.54 -22.74 23.69
CA ALA A 472 25.81 -22.03 23.51
C ALA A 472 26.32 -21.29 24.78
N ARG A 473 26.51 -22.02 25.90
CA ARG A 473 27.15 -21.48 27.11
C ARG A 473 28.67 -21.40 26.92
N THR A 474 29.17 -20.24 26.51
CA THR A 474 30.62 -20.01 26.44
C THR A 474 31.20 -19.78 27.83
N GLN A 475 32.17 -20.60 28.23
CA GLN A 475 33.16 -20.15 29.20
C GLN A 475 34.14 -19.17 28.54
N PHE A 476 34.80 -18.38 29.40
CA PHE A 476 35.81 -17.32 29.17
C PHE A 476 35.32 -15.94 28.67
N GLN A 477 35.24 -15.04 29.65
CA GLN A 477 35.83 -13.69 29.64
C GLN A 477 35.46 -12.69 28.54
N GLU A 478 34.16 -12.43 28.35
CA GLU A 478 33.66 -11.04 28.31
C GLU A 478 32.16 -10.99 28.70
N ARG A 479 31.88 -10.92 30.02
CA ARG A 479 30.53 -11.07 30.57
C ARG A 479 29.51 -10.09 29.98
N ASN A 480 29.92 -8.85 29.67
CA ASN A 480 29.03 -7.81 29.15
C ASN A 480 28.62 -8.08 27.70
N PHE A 481 29.57 -8.37 26.81
CA PHE A 481 29.27 -8.71 25.41
C PHE A 481 28.53 -10.04 25.29
N LEU A 482 28.83 -11.02 26.16
CA LEU A 482 28.09 -12.28 26.17
C LEU A 482 26.63 -12.11 26.64
N CYS A 483 26.40 -11.30 27.68
CA CYS A 483 25.05 -10.95 28.12
C CYS A 483 24.27 -10.22 27.00
N ALA A 484 24.93 -9.30 26.28
CA ALA A 484 24.34 -8.63 25.13
C ALA A 484 23.95 -9.62 24.03
N ALA A 485 24.86 -10.48 23.56
CA ALA A 485 24.58 -11.46 22.51
C ALA A 485 23.49 -12.47 22.88
N ILE A 486 23.47 -12.95 24.15
CA ILE A 486 22.39 -13.83 24.65
C ILE A 486 21.04 -13.09 24.66
N SER A 487 21.02 -11.83 25.09
CA SER A 487 19.79 -11.02 25.10
C SER A 487 19.28 -10.73 23.69
N GLU A 488 20.15 -10.29 22.76
CA GLU A 488 19.80 -10.00 21.36
C GLU A 488 19.23 -11.25 20.68
N ARG A 489 19.87 -12.41 20.85
CA ARG A 489 19.38 -13.71 20.36
C ARG A 489 17.99 -14.07 20.92
N ASN A 490 17.73 -13.78 22.19
CA ASN A 490 16.42 -14.03 22.81
C ASN A 490 15.35 -13.07 22.27
N PHE A 491 15.66 -11.78 22.08
CA PHE A 491 14.73 -10.81 21.50
C PHE A 491 14.41 -11.10 20.03
N LEU A 492 15.39 -11.55 19.23
CA LEU A 492 15.17 -12.01 17.85
C LEU A 492 14.29 -13.27 17.80
N CYS A 493 14.48 -14.21 18.73
CA CYS A 493 13.60 -15.37 18.87
C CYS A 493 12.17 -14.96 19.26
N ALA A 494 12.02 -13.98 20.16
CA ALA A 494 10.72 -13.44 20.55
C ALA A 494 9.99 -12.82 19.35
N ALA A 495 10.69 -12.03 18.52
CA ALA A 495 10.11 -11.41 17.32
C ALA A 495 9.55 -12.44 16.33
N ILE A 496 10.32 -13.52 16.06
CA ILE A 496 9.84 -14.64 15.21
C ILE A 496 8.63 -15.33 15.84
N SER A 497 8.61 -15.56 17.16
CA SER A 497 7.46 -16.21 17.82
C SER A 497 6.20 -15.34 17.84
N VAL A 498 6.33 -14.02 17.89
CA VAL A 498 5.20 -13.08 17.81
C VAL A 498 4.62 -13.05 16.39
N GLU A 499 5.46 -12.94 15.36
CA GLU A 499 5.01 -13.05 13.96
C GLU A 499 4.31 -14.39 13.71
N LEU A 500 4.87 -15.51 14.19
CA LEU A 500 4.25 -16.83 14.03
C LEU A 500 2.88 -16.96 14.74
N ALA A 501 2.77 -16.47 15.98
CA ALA A 501 1.53 -16.57 16.75
C ALA A 501 0.41 -15.67 16.18
N VAL A 502 0.75 -14.45 15.77
CA VAL A 502 -0.25 -13.51 15.22
C VAL A 502 -0.62 -13.88 13.78
N SER A 503 0.32 -14.30 12.94
CA SER A 503 0.01 -14.69 11.56
C SER A 503 -0.74 -16.03 11.48
N THR A 504 -0.46 -17.04 12.33
CA THR A 504 -1.32 -18.24 12.38
C THR A 504 -2.75 -17.93 12.82
N LEU A 505 -2.93 -17.12 13.87
CA LEU A 505 -4.25 -16.67 14.32
C LEU A 505 -4.99 -15.89 13.24
N PHE A 506 -4.29 -15.00 12.51
CA PHE A 506 -4.86 -14.23 11.42
C PHE A 506 -5.30 -15.11 10.24
N TYR A 507 -4.50 -16.09 9.83
CA TYR A 507 -4.87 -17.00 8.74
C TYR A 507 -6.07 -17.88 9.08
N ILE A 508 -6.18 -18.33 10.34
CA ILE A 508 -7.38 -19.04 10.83
C ILE A 508 -8.60 -18.11 10.81
N ALA A 509 -8.46 -16.85 11.26
CA ALA A 509 -9.55 -15.87 11.21
C ALA A 509 -9.95 -15.48 9.78
N ARG A 510 -9.00 -15.42 8.84
CA ARG A 510 -9.24 -15.15 7.41
C ARG A 510 -10.15 -16.20 6.78
N VAL A 511 -9.94 -17.48 7.10
CA VAL A 511 -10.75 -18.59 6.57
C VAL A 511 -12.15 -18.65 7.20
N ILE A 512 -12.26 -18.36 8.50
CA ILE A 512 -13.51 -18.58 9.26
C ILE A 512 -14.43 -17.35 9.29
N ILE A 513 -13.88 -16.14 9.40
CA ILE A 513 -14.64 -14.93 9.79
C ILE A 513 -14.77 -13.95 8.62
N PHE A 514 -13.76 -13.79 7.77
CA PHE A 514 -13.74 -12.73 6.76
C PHE A 514 -14.76 -12.84 5.61
N PRO A 515 -15.30 -14.02 5.21
CA PRO A 515 -16.24 -14.10 4.08
C PRO A 515 -17.53 -13.27 4.24
N GLU A 516 -17.99 -13.04 5.47
CA GLU A 516 -19.25 -12.32 5.76
C GLU A 516 -19.03 -10.89 6.30
N LEU A 517 -17.76 -10.48 6.44
CA LEU A 517 -17.34 -9.35 7.26
C LEU A 517 -17.26 -8.02 6.47
N HIS A 518 -17.78 -6.94 7.04
CA HIS A 518 -17.74 -5.60 6.42
C HIS A 518 -16.30 -5.17 6.06
N PRO A 519 -16.04 -4.59 4.86
CA PRO A 519 -14.69 -4.29 4.39
C PRO A 519 -13.86 -3.39 5.33
N ASP A 520 -14.49 -2.52 6.12
CA ASP A 520 -13.78 -1.70 7.11
C ASP A 520 -13.32 -2.50 8.33
N LEU A 521 -14.06 -3.53 8.74
CA LEU A 521 -13.63 -4.47 9.79
C LEU A 521 -12.49 -5.37 9.29
N VAL A 522 -12.51 -5.74 8.01
CA VAL A 522 -11.38 -6.43 7.37
C VAL A 522 -10.14 -5.52 7.37
N LEU A 523 -10.26 -4.24 6.98
CA LEU A 523 -9.15 -3.28 7.04
C LEU A 523 -8.58 -3.13 8.47
N ILE A 524 -9.43 -3.05 9.49
CA ILE A 524 -9.04 -3.04 10.90
C ILE A 524 -8.26 -4.32 11.26
N ALA A 525 -8.70 -5.50 10.81
CA ALA A 525 -8.00 -6.75 11.10
C ALA A 525 -6.58 -6.80 10.49
N TYR A 526 -6.40 -6.33 9.24
CA TYR A 526 -5.08 -6.22 8.60
C TYR A 526 -4.18 -5.18 9.29
N PHE A 527 -4.75 -4.06 9.74
CA PHE A 527 -4.06 -3.03 10.53
C PHE A 527 -3.59 -3.59 11.89
N ILE A 528 -4.48 -4.25 12.64
CA ILE A 528 -4.16 -4.90 13.92
C ILE A 528 -3.06 -5.94 13.72
N ARG A 529 -3.18 -6.84 12.72
CA ARG A 529 -2.15 -7.83 12.39
C ARG A 529 -0.78 -7.16 12.21
N THR A 530 -0.72 -6.15 11.36
CA THR A 530 0.51 -5.43 11.02
C THR A 530 1.12 -4.75 12.24
N HIS A 531 0.32 -4.09 13.08
CA HIS A 531 0.85 -3.48 14.30
C HIS A 531 1.29 -4.49 15.35
N CYS A 532 0.57 -5.61 15.51
CA CYS A 532 0.90 -6.68 16.45
C CYS A 532 2.14 -7.50 16.07
N THR A 533 2.60 -7.48 14.81
CA THR A 533 3.87 -8.13 14.42
C THR A 533 5.00 -7.16 14.16
N VAL A 534 4.80 -6.15 13.31
CA VAL A 534 5.87 -5.27 12.84
C VAL A 534 6.38 -4.36 13.96
N THR A 535 5.48 -3.83 14.80
CA THR A 535 5.86 -2.92 15.88
C THR A 535 6.66 -3.62 16.99
N PRO A 536 6.28 -4.82 17.48
CA PRO A 536 7.14 -5.62 18.35
C PRO A 536 8.45 -6.03 17.68
N THR A 537 8.45 -6.42 16.40
CA THR A 537 9.70 -6.77 15.68
C THR A 537 10.67 -5.58 15.63
N LEU A 538 10.18 -4.37 15.33
CA LEU A 538 10.98 -3.13 15.40
C LEU A 538 11.55 -2.92 16.81
N LEU A 539 10.71 -2.96 17.85
CA LEU A 539 11.16 -2.75 19.24
C LEU A 539 12.19 -3.80 19.68
N LEU A 540 11.95 -5.08 19.44
CA LEU A 540 12.81 -6.20 19.84
C LEU A 540 14.17 -6.19 19.11
N VAL A 541 14.24 -5.70 17.87
CA VAL A 541 15.49 -5.56 17.11
C VAL A 541 16.31 -4.34 17.58
N PHE A 542 15.66 -3.24 17.95
CA PHE A 542 16.33 -1.95 18.16
C PHE A 542 16.53 -1.52 19.61
N VAL A 543 15.56 -1.77 20.51
CA VAL A 543 15.66 -1.40 21.94
C VAL A 543 16.93 -1.94 22.60
N PRO A 544 17.36 -3.20 22.38
CA PRO A 544 18.60 -3.70 22.99
C PRO A 544 19.83 -2.90 22.54
N LYS A 545 19.93 -2.57 21.24
CA LYS A 545 21.07 -1.83 20.68
C LYS A 545 21.18 -0.42 21.25
N PHE A 546 20.07 0.32 21.29
CA PHE A 546 20.06 1.67 21.86
C PHE A 546 20.30 1.67 23.37
N TRP A 547 19.74 0.70 24.12
CA TRP A 547 19.97 0.58 25.56
C TRP A 547 21.43 0.24 25.89
N TYR A 548 22.06 -0.70 25.17
CA TYR A 548 23.49 -0.98 25.34
C TYR A 548 24.38 0.20 24.95
N GLN A 549 24.02 0.95 23.90
CA GLN A 549 24.74 2.17 23.51
C GLN A 549 24.67 3.25 24.60
N GLN A 550 23.48 3.55 25.13
CA GLN A 550 23.29 4.50 26.23
C GLN A 550 24.02 4.05 27.50
N LYS A 551 23.97 2.76 27.83
CA LYS A 551 24.69 2.19 28.97
C LYS A 551 26.20 2.24 28.82
N GLN A 552 26.72 2.02 27.60
CA GLN A 552 28.16 2.18 27.30
C GLN A 552 28.60 3.64 27.47
N VAL A 553 27.87 4.61 26.90
CA VAL A 553 28.18 6.04 27.08
C VAL A 553 28.18 6.42 28.55
N ARG A 554 27.16 5.98 29.32
CA ARG A 554 27.07 6.26 30.75
C ARG A 554 28.20 5.61 31.57
N SER A 555 28.62 4.38 31.24
CA SER A 555 29.77 3.76 31.91
C SER A 555 31.11 4.39 31.53
N LEU A 556 31.27 4.88 30.30
CA LEU A 556 32.51 5.52 29.85
C LEU A 556 32.66 6.92 30.48
N ALA A 557 31.56 7.67 30.61
CA ALA A 557 31.50 8.90 31.40
C ALA A 557 31.83 8.65 32.88
N GLN A 558 31.27 7.59 33.49
CA GLN A 558 31.59 7.19 34.86
C GLN A 558 33.09 6.81 35.02
N GLU A 559 33.67 6.08 34.05
CA GLU A 559 35.07 5.65 34.10
C GLU A 559 36.07 6.82 33.90
N TYR A 560 35.69 7.87 33.15
CA TYR A 560 36.43 9.14 33.12
C TYR A 560 36.31 9.91 34.44
N SER A 561 35.08 10.07 34.95
CA SER A 561 34.82 10.81 36.21
C SER A 561 35.51 10.19 37.44
N CYS A 562 35.75 8.87 37.43
CA CYS A 562 36.47 8.17 38.49
C CYS A 562 37.99 7.98 38.23
N ARG A 563 38.57 8.61 37.20
CA ARG A 563 40.01 8.44 36.85
C ARG A 563 40.96 9.58 37.23
N ILE A 564 40.48 10.62 37.92
CA ILE A 564 41.35 11.61 38.56
C ILE A 564 41.65 11.12 39.98
N PRO A 565 42.88 10.66 40.30
CA PRO A 565 43.21 10.15 41.63
C PRO A 565 43.63 11.31 42.55
N VAL A 566 42.67 12.14 42.95
CA VAL A 566 42.91 13.28 43.87
C VAL A 566 43.57 12.79 45.18
N ASP A 567 43.23 11.57 45.62
CA ASP A 567 43.78 10.95 46.83
C ASP A 567 45.26 10.51 46.71
N ALA A 568 45.87 10.53 45.52
CA ALA A 568 47.25 10.06 45.31
C ALA A 568 48.34 11.08 45.70
N PHE A 569 47.98 12.36 45.87
CA PHE A 569 48.91 13.46 46.17
C PHE A 569 48.85 13.95 47.62
N LYS A 570 48.22 13.19 48.54
CA LYS A 570 48.24 13.54 49.96
C LYS A 570 49.57 13.13 50.60
N GLU A 571 50.60 13.97 50.41
CA GLU A 571 51.89 13.79 51.07
C GLU A 571 51.73 13.72 52.59
N ILE A 572 52.42 12.75 53.20
CA ILE A 572 52.55 12.64 54.64
C ILE A 572 53.68 13.59 55.06
N ASN A 573 53.36 14.89 55.21
CA ASN A 573 54.05 15.87 56.07
C ASN A 573 53.47 17.30 55.94
N ALA A 574 52.27 17.54 56.48
CA ALA A 574 51.77 18.90 56.72
C ALA A 574 50.88 18.95 57.98
N HIS A 575 51.39 19.54 59.05
CA HIS A 575 50.57 19.97 60.19
C HIS A 575 50.01 21.37 59.91
N GLY A 576 48.70 21.49 59.72
CA GLY A 576 48.04 22.77 59.54
C GLY A 576 46.56 22.63 59.21
N PRO A 577 45.63 23.16 60.02
CA PRO A 577 44.21 23.16 59.69
C PRO A 577 43.84 24.41 58.89
N LEU A 578 43.18 24.22 57.75
CA LEU A 578 41.96 24.92 57.32
C LEU A 578 41.48 24.30 56.00
N ALA A 579 40.21 24.48 55.68
CA ALA A 579 39.55 23.81 54.56
C ALA A 579 38.75 24.79 53.69
N VAL A 580 38.39 24.32 52.49
CA VAL A 580 37.39 24.92 51.58
C VAL A 580 37.79 26.26 50.96
N ASN A 581 38.16 26.24 49.68
CA ASN A 581 37.23 26.71 48.64
C ASN A 581 37.56 26.17 47.24
N ASN A 582 36.59 26.28 46.34
CA ASN A 582 36.65 25.73 44.99
C ASN A 582 37.30 26.70 43.99
N SER A 583 38.02 26.14 43.02
CA SER A 583 38.13 26.70 41.66
C SER A 583 38.50 25.59 40.70
N ASP A 584 37.83 25.50 39.55
CA ASP A 584 38.13 24.51 38.53
C ASP A 584 39.55 24.69 37.97
N VAL A 585 40.29 23.60 37.86
CA VAL A 585 41.54 23.55 37.08
C VAL A 585 41.30 22.62 35.90
N GLU A 586 41.23 23.21 34.72
CA GLU A 586 41.06 22.51 33.45
C GLU A 586 42.31 21.68 33.14
N VAL A 587 42.26 20.38 33.41
CA VAL A 587 43.33 19.42 33.03
C VAL A 587 43.23 19.09 31.52
N GLY A 588 43.18 20.15 30.71
CA GLY A 588 43.01 20.12 29.25
C GLY A 588 44.32 20.16 28.47
N GLU A 589 45.38 20.73 29.04
CA GLU A 589 46.70 20.81 28.41
C GLU A 589 47.81 20.27 29.32
N VAL A 590 48.26 19.04 29.02
CA VAL A 590 49.60 18.58 29.39
C VAL A 590 50.44 18.61 28.11
N THR A 591 51.26 19.65 27.97
CA THR A 591 52.13 19.86 26.83
C THR A 591 53.15 18.74 26.71
N LEU A 592 53.08 17.97 25.61
CA LEU A 592 53.98 16.84 25.36
C LEU A 592 55.47 17.25 25.16
N ALA A 593 55.75 18.55 25.16
CA ALA A 593 57.07 19.15 24.98
C ALA A 593 57.83 19.42 26.29
N ASP A 594 57.14 19.56 27.43
CA ASP A 594 57.75 19.96 28.71
C ASP A 594 58.15 18.76 29.60
N MET A 595 57.84 17.53 29.21
CA MET A 595 58.29 16.34 29.94
C MET A 595 59.80 16.13 29.71
N SER A 596 60.56 16.00 30.79
CA SER A 596 62.00 15.76 30.68
C SER A 596 62.29 14.42 29.98
N PRO A 597 63.44 14.25 29.31
CA PRO A 597 63.77 13.00 28.63
C PRO A 597 63.87 11.80 29.58
N ASP A 598 64.00 12.03 30.90
CA ASP A 598 63.98 10.98 31.91
C ASP A 598 62.57 10.67 32.45
N ASP A 599 61.63 11.63 32.46
CA ASP A 599 60.21 11.36 32.75
C ASP A 599 59.57 10.54 31.63
N ILE A 600 59.84 10.90 30.37
CA ILE A 600 59.42 10.12 29.20
C ILE A 600 59.99 8.70 29.30
N ARG A 601 61.25 8.56 29.72
CA ARG A 601 61.90 7.26 29.95
C ARG A 601 61.31 6.49 31.14
N ALA A 602 60.81 7.19 32.17
CA ALA A 602 60.17 6.59 33.34
C ALA A 602 58.77 6.05 33.00
N GLU A 603 57.92 6.84 32.34
CA GLU A 603 56.60 6.37 31.89
C GLU A 603 56.72 5.33 30.78
N LEU A 604 57.67 5.44 29.85
CA LEU A 604 57.92 4.37 28.87
C LEU A 604 58.31 3.04 29.55
N LYS A 605 59.16 3.07 30.58
CA LYS A 605 59.45 1.88 31.42
C LYS A 605 58.21 1.37 32.16
N ARG A 606 57.36 2.26 32.69
CA ARG A 606 56.10 1.91 33.37
C ARG A 606 55.12 1.22 32.41
N LEU A 607 54.98 1.75 31.19
CA LEU A 607 54.15 1.20 30.13
C LEU A 607 54.68 -0.17 29.66
N TYR A 608 55.99 -0.34 29.44
CA TYR A 608 56.55 -1.66 29.12
C TYR A 608 56.36 -2.67 30.25
N MET A 609 56.57 -2.27 31.51
CA MET A 609 56.31 -3.11 32.69
C MET A 609 54.84 -3.55 32.76
N GLN A 610 53.90 -2.63 32.51
CA GLN A 610 52.47 -2.96 32.43
C GLN A 610 52.18 -3.89 31.26
N LEU A 611 52.76 -3.65 30.08
CA LEU A 611 52.57 -4.47 28.88
C LEU A 611 53.08 -5.90 29.10
N GLU A 612 54.24 -6.08 29.76
CA GLU A 612 54.78 -7.40 30.12
C GLU A 612 53.91 -8.09 31.18
N ILE A 613 53.44 -7.36 32.20
CA ILE A 613 52.49 -7.89 33.19
C ILE A 613 51.16 -8.31 32.52
N PHE A 614 50.65 -7.55 31.56
CA PHE A 614 49.44 -7.91 30.80
C PHE A 614 49.68 -9.11 29.88
N LYS A 615 50.80 -9.16 29.15
CA LYS A 615 51.21 -10.29 28.30
C LYS A 615 51.35 -11.58 29.11
N ASN A 616 52.01 -11.53 30.26
CA ASN A 616 52.13 -12.69 31.13
C ASN A 616 50.78 -13.08 31.76
N LYS A 617 49.90 -12.11 32.05
CA LYS A 617 48.52 -12.38 32.51
C LYS A 617 47.63 -13.00 31.43
N THR A 618 47.78 -12.68 30.14
CA THR A 618 47.01 -13.32 29.06
C THR A 618 47.56 -14.71 28.74
N ILE A 619 48.89 -14.87 28.63
CA ILE A 619 49.53 -16.19 28.42
C ILE A 619 49.12 -17.18 29.52
N CYS A 620 49.15 -16.78 30.80
CA CYS A 620 48.73 -17.63 31.94
C CYS A 620 47.21 -17.73 32.15
N ARG A 621 46.39 -17.16 31.24
CA ARG A 621 44.93 -17.18 31.27
C ARG A 621 44.34 -18.02 30.14
N ASP A 622 44.95 -17.95 28.98
CA ASP A 622 44.45 -18.57 27.74
C ASP A 622 45.10 -19.97 27.50
N ASN A 623 46.01 -20.42 28.37
CA ASN A 623 46.73 -21.70 28.27
C ASN A 623 46.38 -22.65 29.45
N PRO A 624 45.58 -23.73 29.25
CA PRO A 624 45.10 -24.59 30.36
C PRO A 624 46.20 -25.33 31.13
N HIS A 625 47.35 -25.59 30.51
CA HIS A 625 48.45 -26.35 31.10
C HIS A 625 49.33 -25.53 32.06
N ILE A 626 49.20 -24.20 32.07
CA ILE A 626 49.91 -23.34 33.03
C ILE A 626 49.14 -23.35 34.36
N SER A 627 49.54 -24.24 35.27
CA SER A 627 48.92 -24.35 36.59
C SER A 627 49.05 -23.04 37.37
N LYS A 628 47.96 -22.54 37.95
CA LYS A 628 47.93 -21.33 38.77
C LYS A 628 48.45 -21.59 40.20
N ARG A 629 49.59 -22.26 40.33
CA ARG A 629 50.24 -22.46 41.62
C ARG A 629 50.76 -21.11 42.11
N ARG A 630 50.33 -20.70 43.30
CA ARG A 630 50.58 -19.37 43.91
C ARG A 630 52.01 -19.27 44.43
N GLY A 631 52.99 -19.33 43.52
CA GLY A 631 54.43 -19.23 43.81
C GLY A 631 54.81 -17.86 44.36
N GLY A 632 55.64 -17.85 45.41
CA GLY A 632 56.00 -16.63 46.14
C GLY A 632 57.01 -15.73 45.42
N ARG A 633 57.16 -14.50 45.95
CA ARG A 633 58.22 -13.56 45.56
C ARG A 633 59.60 -14.21 45.75
N LYS A 634 60.36 -14.40 44.66
CA LYS A 634 61.83 -14.37 44.65
C LYS A 634 62.31 -14.05 43.23
N ALA A 635 63.01 -12.94 43.06
CA ALA A 635 63.64 -12.61 41.79
C ALA A 635 64.88 -13.51 41.62
N GLN A 636 64.90 -14.35 40.58
CA GLN A 636 66.11 -15.09 40.22
C GLN A 636 66.96 -14.25 39.26
N HIS A 637 68.06 -13.73 39.79
CA HIS A 637 69.08 -13.04 39.02
C HIS A 637 69.69 -14.01 38.00
N ARG A 638 69.89 -13.57 36.75
CA ARG A 638 70.58 -14.38 35.74
C ARG A 638 72.05 -14.55 36.12
N ARG A 639 72.53 -15.80 36.16
CA ARG A 639 73.94 -16.12 35.92
C ARG A 639 74.04 -17.46 35.19
N PHE A 640 74.68 -17.45 34.03
CA PHE A 640 74.97 -18.66 33.26
C PHE A 640 76.23 -19.34 33.82
N SER A 641 76.28 -20.67 33.76
CA SER A 641 77.51 -21.45 33.86
C SER A 641 77.46 -22.62 32.87
N LEU A 642 78.53 -22.77 32.08
CA LEU A 642 78.67 -23.80 31.05
C LEU A 642 79.44 -25.01 31.62
N GLN A 643 78.85 -26.22 31.59
CA GLN A 643 79.53 -27.53 31.59
C GLN A 643 78.50 -28.68 31.58
N LYS A 644 78.83 -29.97 31.35
CA LYS A 644 79.61 -30.64 30.27
C LYS A 644 79.58 -32.17 30.50
N LYS A 645 78.86 -32.91 29.64
CA LYS A 645 79.11 -34.31 29.17
C LYS A 645 79.46 -35.43 30.21
N GLY A 646 78.60 -36.46 30.32
CA GLY A 646 78.85 -37.76 31.00
C GLY A 646 77.94 -38.02 32.21
N SER A 647 77.64 -39.26 32.65
CA SER A 647 77.96 -40.60 32.10
C SER A 647 76.98 -41.70 32.61
N ARG A 648 77.23 -42.95 32.20
CA ARG A 648 76.72 -44.28 32.67
C ARG A 648 76.74 -44.45 34.22
N GLU A 649 76.03 -45.36 34.91
CA GLU A 649 75.34 -46.63 34.54
C GLU A 649 74.49 -47.24 35.71
N LYS A 650 73.54 -48.19 35.42
CA LYS A 650 73.08 -49.37 36.26
C LYS A 650 72.50 -49.12 37.69
N ASN A 651 71.85 -50.02 38.43
CA ASN A 651 71.12 -51.32 38.23
C ASN A 651 70.09 -51.46 39.40
N LEU A 652 68.82 -51.89 39.25
CA LEU A 652 68.23 -53.25 39.04
C LEU A 652 67.90 -54.05 40.34
N TYR A 653 66.76 -54.79 40.32
CA TYR A 653 66.21 -55.81 41.25
C TYR A 653 65.35 -55.44 42.49
N GLY A 654 64.26 -56.22 42.67
CA GLY A 654 63.31 -56.26 43.80
C GLY A 654 61.95 -56.85 43.37
N LYS A 655 61.37 -57.86 44.07
CA LYS A 655 60.19 -58.63 43.59
C LYS A 655 59.41 -59.34 44.73
N HIS A 656 58.13 -59.70 44.50
CA HIS A 656 57.24 -60.60 45.29
C HIS A 656 56.63 -60.03 46.61
N ARG A 657 55.45 -60.45 47.15
CA ARG A 657 54.28 -61.30 46.70
C ARG A 657 53.12 -61.28 47.76
N ALA A 658 51.93 -61.81 47.42
CA ALA A 658 50.81 -62.33 48.28
C ALA A 658 49.73 -61.34 48.82
N GLN A 659 48.48 -61.71 49.21
CA GLN A 659 47.41 -62.70 48.83
C GLN A 659 46.14 -62.44 49.74
N LYS A 660 44.96 -63.12 49.86
CA LYS A 660 44.28 -64.36 49.36
C LYS A 660 42.74 -64.36 49.68
N GLN A 661 41.85 -64.44 48.66
CA GLN A 661 40.42 -64.93 48.69
C GLN A 661 39.40 -64.17 49.60
N ILE A 662 38.06 -64.37 49.59
CA ILE A 662 37.08 -65.46 49.23
C ILE A 662 35.87 -64.76 48.51
N GLU A 663 35.36 -65.17 47.34
CA GLU A 663 34.32 -66.23 47.04
C GLU A 663 32.99 -66.01 47.81
N GLN A 664 31.76 -66.28 47.32
CA GLN A 664 31.14 -66.90 46.12
C GLN A 664 29.66 -66.38 46.13
N GLU A 665 28.74 -66.44 45.13
CA GLU A 665 28.62 -66.72 43.68
C GLU A 665 27.17 -66.25 43.29
N VAL A 666 26.61 -66.17 42.07
CA VAL A 666 26.96 -66.47 40.66
C VAL A 666 26.64 -65.18 39.81
N THR A 667 26.23 -65.07 38.52
CA THR A 667 25.85 -65.98 37.42
C THR A 667 26.16 -65.36 36.04
N GLU A 668 26.45 -66.21 35.05
CA GLU A 668 26.26 -66.12 33.59
C GLU A 668 25.90 -64.77 32.89
N ALA A 669 26.92 -64.09 32.38
CA ALA A 669 27.17 -63.98 30.93
C ALA A 669 28.67 -63.65 30.70
N GLU A 670 29.28 -64.15 29.60
CA GLU A 670 30.75 -64.31 29.54
C GLU A 670 31.61 -63.06 29.19
N PRO A 671 32.93 -63.06 29.52
CA PRO A 671 33.76 -61.85 29.57
C PRO A 671 35.08 -61.88 28.74
N SER A 672 35.77 -60.73 28.72
CA SER A 672 37.21 -60.57 28.39
C SER A 672 37.63 -60.83 26.92
N ARG A 673 38.82 -60.49 26.41
CA ARG A 673 40.10 -60.01 27.00
C ARG A 673 40.70 -58.80 26.24
N THR A 674 41.72 -58.20 26.86
CA THR A 674 42.75 -57.30 26.29
C THR A 674 44.05 -58.07 25.95
N PRO A 675 45.13 -57.47 25.42
CA PRO A 675 45.26 -56.42 24.38
C PRO A 675 46.21 -56.86 23.20
N GLU A 676 47.45 -56.35 23.16
CA GLU A 676 48.58 -56.49 22.20
C GLU A 676 48.46 -56.03 20.72
N ASP A 677 49.35 -55.11 20.35
CA ASP A 677 50.19 -54.98 19.14
C ASP A 677 49.68 -55.09 17.68
N SER A 678 49.88 -54.00 16.94
CA SER A 678 50.65 -54.04 15.67
C SER A 678 51.33 -52.69 15.39
N VAL A 679 52.55 -52.70 14.84
CA VAL A 679 53.39 -51.52 14.59
C VAL A 679 53.91 -51.52 13.15
N CYS A 680 53.71 -50.40 12.45
CA CYS A 680 54.59 -49.91 11.38
C CYS A 680 54.72 -48.38 11.57
N SER A 681 55.84 -47.84 12.04
CA SER A 681 57.22 -47.83 11.49
C SER A 681 57.48 -46.60 10.64
N THR A 682 58.54 -45.90 11.05
CA THR A 682 59.05 -44.62 10.52
C THR A 682 59.66 -44.75 9.13
N GLU A 683 59.63 -43.67 8.36
CA GLU A 683 60.82 -43.20 7.64
C GLU A 683 60.72 -41.71 7.25
N GLY A 684 61.83 -41.09 6.81
CA GLY A 684 61.83 -39.69 6.39
C GLY A 684 63.14 -39.13 5.84
N THR A 685 63.01 -38.08 5.03
CA THR A 685 64.03 -37.10 4.56
C THR A 685 65.18 -37.55 3.64
N SER A 686 65.06 -37.21 2.35
CA SER A 686 66.09 -36.62 1.45
C SER A 686 65.49 -36.48 0.03
N GLY A 687 65.88 -35.57 -0.88
CA GLY A 687 66.65 -34.31 -0.85
C GLY A 687 65.92 -33.24 -1.70
N ILE A 688 66.16 -31.92 -1.59
CA ILE A 688 67.33 -31.12 -2.01
C ILE A 688 67.41 -30.89 -3.54
N TYR A 689 67.13 -29.63 -3.96
CA TYR A 689 67.56 -28.92 -5.21
C TYR A 689 66.96 -29.41 -6.57
N ASN A 690 66.70 -28.56 -7.58
CA ASN A 690 66.62 -27.09 -7.61
C ASN A 690 65.89 -26.52 -8.88
N ASP A 691 65.73 -25.19 -8.89
CA ASP A 691 65.72 -24.26 -10.04
C ASP A 691 64.48 -24.03 -10.97
N LEU A 692 64.49 -22.79 -11.45
CA LEU A 692 63.57 -22.04 -12.35
C LEU A 692 64.34 -21.82 -13.70
N PRO A 693 63.89 -21.04 -14.73
CA PRO A 693 62.58 -20.40 -14.97
C PRO A 693 62.04 -20.46 -16.44
N SER A 694 60.87 -19.84 -16.65
CA SER A 694 60.53 -18.94 -17.79
C SER A 694 59.87 -19.46 -19.09
N SER A 695 58.93 -18.62 -19.56
CA SER A 695 58.58 -18.25 -20.96
C SER A 695 57.96 -19.26 -21.96
N ALA A 696 56.62 -19.16 -22.04
CA ALA A 696 55.86 -18.58 -23.19
C ALA A 696 55.52 -19.40 -24.46
N HIS A 697 54.31 -19.09 -24.98
CA HIS A 697 53.71 -19.52 -26.27
C HIS A 697 53.46 -21.02 -26.46
N ALA A 698 52.59 -21.48 -27.38
CA ALA A 698 51.29 -20.98 -27.87
C ALA A 698 50.66 -22.11 -28.74
N ASP A 699 49.33 -22.18 -28.85
CA ASP A 699 48.52 -22.96 -29.82
C ASP A 699 48.84 -24.47 -30.01
N HIS A 700 47.89 -25.41 -30.07
CA HIS A 700 46.91 -25.46 -31.16
C HIS A 700 45.72 -26.42 -30.89
N SER A 701 44.61 -26.09 -31.53
CA SER A 701 43.42 -26.89 -31.91
C SER A 701 43.32 -28.42 -31.68
N LYS A 702 42.08 -28.82 -31.30
CA LYS A 702 41.32 -30.02 -31.77
C LYS A 702 41.90 -31.42 -31.52
N GLN A 703 41.23 -32.16 -30.63
CA GLN A 703 40.18 -33.10 -31.07
C GLN A 703 39.06 -33.22 -30.03
#